data_AF-A0A955UBB7-F1
#
_entry.id   AF-A0A955UBB7-F1
#
_cell.length_a   1.000
_cell.length_b   1.000
_cell.length_c   1.000
_cell.angle_alpha   90.00
_cell.angle_beta   90.00
_cell.angle_gamma   90.00
#
_symmetry.space_group_name_H-M   'P 1'
#
loop_
_entity.id
_entity.type
_entity.pdbx_description
1 polymer ?
#
loop_
_entity_poly.entity_id
_entity_poly.type
_entity_poly.pdbx_seq_one_letter_code
_entity_poly.pdbx_strand_id
1 'polypeptide(L)'
;MSESTTERQPNRLRHETSPYLLQHAYNPVDWFPWGEEALTLAKKENKPILLSIGYSACHWCHVMERESFENQAIADLMNRYFVNIKVDREERPDLDEIYMQATTAMNQGHGGWPMTVFLTPDQEPIFAGTYFPPTDRYGRPGFGSILTNIGEGWRKDQTNIAQQARRFTARLRNALHPLSPLAVGAAEIEDAVKQYARDFDARYGGFGRAPKFPPATGLSFLLRQYHWSREKKILAMVTKTLNGMADGGLYDHIGGGFARYSTDDEWLAPHFEKMLYDNALLARTYVEAFQVTGEDRYRQVATETLDYILREMTAPEGGFYSATDADSEGIEGKFFVWMPEQIREILPNEQDATRFCAYFDITDEGNWEHTNIPRTKKSLETVAEELGCSPKDLRETIMRAKSTVYQSRLKRVPPGLDDKIITAWNGMMIGTMAEAGRVLNHQPYLDGAIRAADFLLTTLSRPESRLWRTYRAGHAHLNACLEDYAYAAEAMIDVYEATGHERYLHEGVSLAERLLEDFEDRDHGGFFTTATDHEALIIRGREGADGAIPSGNAVAASALSRLSFHGDREDFRKAATNAIRAYGQQIGQVPRGFPKSLMVVDLLLRGPVELALVGTPADKGYGQLRTAVNACFVPYRILAHRQNPETETTPHPLLTGKTLVNGKAALYVCKNFACQDPITDPQEVIDVLTHPQGTIPSESPLQALISQGLSGHATPQGTGQYVARILASPQDSHPSSQGYTSLGSTGLTTSRIGFGGYRIDLGVEDHRRALEKSLQSGCNLIDTSTNYADGGSERLVGVVLKDLIAQEVVSRDEVIVVSKIGYVQGNNLSRAEAREQAGKPFPEMVKYGEGIWHCLHPSFLEEQLILSLDRLGLETLDICLLHNPEYFLSDAKNRNLSINPIRLEDLRQEFYRRLQQAFTYLETQIANGRIQYYGVSSNTCTAKPDNPEATSLSRMLKAAEAAAKDASIPHHHFRILQLPMNLFESGALLTPNTGHEQSQSVLAFSQEANIAVLVNRPLNAIPGKSGGMIRLADPQVEISNTNFDAQQPKVAALEYDYKQVLAPQVPKSEKGAAPLDYFNWAEELKRIRPSIQNLEHWDQIESQTIAPHANQVFQLLTRHFAGKQEEEQIWESWRDRYVPELVSLLKVMRMEAAQKSAKKIAEIRKLIDSLIPESKREEPFARKAIWAVASIPGITCVLNGMRHPVYIDDSITILKWEPLAQPRALFEIIHTSEIP
;
A
#
# COMPACT_ATOMS: atom_id res chain seq x y z
N MET A 1 35.98 -31.85 -32.44
CA MET A 1 36.70 -32.91 -31.71
C MET A 1 35.70 -34.02 -31.42
N SER A 2 36.09 -35.27 -31.66
CA SER A 2 35.23 -36.46 -31.62
C SER A 2 34.68 -36.76 -30.24
N GLU A 3 33.36 -36.93 -30.18
CA GLU A 3 32.55 -37.30 -29.03
C GLU A 3 32.97 -38.64 -28.40
N SER A 4 33.09 -38.64 -27.08
CA SER A 4 32.87 -39.81 -26.22
C SER A 4 31.40 -39.77 -25.82
N THR A 5 30.51 -40.34 -26.63
CA THR A 5 29.10 -40.57 -26.30
C THR A 5 28.99 -41.72 -25.31
N THR A 6 29.15 -41.42 -24.01
CA THR A 6 28.36 -42.13 -23.00
C THR A 6 26.91 -41.70 -23.23
N GLU A 7 26.04 -42.63 -23.65
CA GLU A 7 24.59 -42.39 -23.75
C GLU A 7 24.09 -41.89 -22.37
N ARG A 8 23.87 -40.57 -22.24
CA ARG A 8 23.31 -39.98 -21.02
C ARG A 8 21.88 -40.48 -20.89
N GLN A 9 21.54 -41.14 -19.77
CA GLN A 9 20.17 -41.57 -19.51
C GLN A 9 19.30 -40.36 -19.18
N PRO A 10 18.12 -40.21 -19.81
CA PRO A 10 17.24 -39.10 -19.51
C PRO A 10 16.51 -39.32 -18.17
N ASN A 11 16.35 -38.25 -17.40
CA ASN A 11 15.49 -38.18 -16.23
C ASN A 11 14.02 -37.93 -16.64
N ARG A 12 13.14 -37.64 -15.67
CA ARG A 12 11.69 -37.52 -15.88
C ARG A 12 11.30 -36.30 -16.71
N LEU A 13 12.12 -35.25 -16.74
CA LEU A 13 11.82 -34.01 -17.48
C LEU A 13 11.71 -34.21 -18.99
N ARG A 14 12.17 -35.34 -19.54
CA ARG A 14 12.00 -35.70 -20.96
C ARG A 14 10.54 -35.75 -21.43
N HIS A 15 9.59 -35.82 -20.50
CA HIS A 15 8.16 -35.90 -20.75
C HIS A 15 7.46 -34.55 -20.65
N GLU A 16 8.16 -33.50 -20.22
CA GLU A 16 7.63 -32.15 -20.12
C GLU A 16 7.57 -31.47 -21.49
N THR A 17 6.72 -30.45 -21.62
CA THR A 17 6.67 -29.63 -22.84
C THR A 17 7.56 -28.40 -22.77
N SER A 18 7.85 -27.87 -21.57
CA SER A 18 8.66 -26.65 -21.42
C SER A 18 10.05 -26.82 -22.03
N PRO A 19 10.48 -25.91 -22.94
CA PRO A 19 11.86 -25.89 -23.43
C PRO A 19 12.90 -25.81 -22.30
N TYR A 20 12.62 -25.06 -21.24
CA TYR A 20 13.50 -24.95 -20.08
C TYR A 20 13.66 -26.28 -19.34
N LEU A 21 12.57 -27.00 -19.10
CA LEU A 21 12.63 -28.30 -18.42
C LEU A 21 13.31 -29.35 -19.29
N LEU A 22 13.00 -29.36 -20.59
CA LEU A 22 13.58 -30.29 -21.55
C LEU A 22 15.10 -30.13 -21.70
N GLN A 23 15.63 -28.90 -21.57
CA GLN A 23 17.08 -28.64 -21.53
C GLN A 23 17.79 -29.45 -20.43
N HIS A 24 17.13 -29.67 -19.29
CA HIS A 24 17.69 -30.36 -18.14
C HIS A 24 17.43 -31.88 -18.13
N ALA A 25 16.77 -32.42 -19.16
CA ALA A 25 16.33 -33.81 -19.19
C ALA A 25 17.47 -34.85 -19.17
N TYR A 26 18.70 -34.46 -19.54
CA TYR A 26 19.87 -35.34 -19.60
C TYR A 26 20.94 -35.02 -18.54
N ASN A 27 20.61 -34.17 -17.56
CA ASN A 27 21.51 -33.88 -16.45
C ASN A 27 21.65 -35.09 -15.52
N PRO A 28 22.83 -35.32 -14.91
CA PRO A 28 23.05 -36.41 -13.96
C PRO A 28 22.22 -36.28 -12.66
N VAL A 29 21.65 -35.10 -12.40
CA VAL A 29 20.67 -34.89 -11.34
C VAL A 29 19.35 -35.58 -11.72
N ASP A 30 18.77 -36.36 -10.81
CA ASP A 30 17.46 -36.98 -10.98
C ASP A 30 16.35 -35.95 -10.77
N TRP A 31 16.13 -35.12 -11.78
CA TRP A 31 15.12 -34.08 -11.76
C TRP A 31 13.70 -34.64 -11.91
N PHE A 32 12.81 -34.10 -11.09
CA PHE A 32 11.37 -34.23 -11.21
C PHE A 32 10.75 -32.90 -11.67
N PRO A 33 9.67 -32.93 -12.45
CA PRO A 33 8.77 -31.79 -12.53
C PRO A 33 8.07 -31.59 -11.18
N TRP A 34 7.54 -30.40 -10.92
CA TRP A 34 6.67 -30.21 -9.77
C TRP A 34 5.36 -30.97 -9.99
N GLY A 35 5.03 -31.88 -9.08
CA GLY A 35 3.79 -32.64 -9.14
C GLY A 35 3.67 -33.72 -8.07
N GLU A 36 2.55 -34.43 -8.09
CA GLU A 36 2.18 -35.41 -7.05
C GLU A 36 3.23 -36.51 -6.85
N GLU A 37 3.89 -36.96 -7.93
CA GLU A 37 4.94 -37.99 -7.86
C GLU A 37 6.10 -37.54 -6.95
N ALA A 38 6.66 -36.36 -7.21
CA ALA A 38 7.80 -35.82 -6.48
C ALA A 38 7.44 -35.49 -5.03
N LEU A 39 6.28 -34.86 -4.82
CA LEU A 39 5.81 -34.45 -3.50
C LEU A 39 5.48 -35.66 -2.61
N THR A 40 4.86 -36.70 -3.18
CA THR A 40 4.58 -37.95 -2.47
C THR A 40 5.86 -38.71 -2.14
N LEU A 41 6.82 -38.72 -3.07
CA LEU A 41 8.13 -39.34 -2.85
C LEU A 41 8.88 -38.66 -1.70
N ALA A 42 8.92 -37.32 -1.68
CA ALA A 42 9.56 -36.55 -0.61
C ALA A 42 8.98 -36.89 0.77
N LYS A 43 7.65 -37.00 0.87
CA LYS A 43 6.96 -37.41 2.10
C LYS A 43 7.24 -38.86 2.48
N LYS A 44 7.16 -39.78 1.52
CA LYS A 44 7.38 -41.22 1.74
C LYS A 44 8.82 -41.52 2.18
N GLU A 45 9.80 -40.89 1.55
CA GLU A 45 11.22 -41.07 1.88
C GLU A 45 11.68 -40.16 3.02
N ASN A 46 10.83 -39.23 3.46
CA ASN A 46 11.14 -38.21 4.46
C ASN A 46 12.40 -37.42 4.11
N LYS A 47 12.55 -37.08 2.82
CA LYS A 47 13.67 -36.31 2.28
C LYS A 47 13.26 -34.87 2.02
N PRO A 48 14.12 -33.88 2.32
CA PRO A 48 13.89 -32.49 1.94
C PRO A 48 13.84 -32.38 0.40
N ILE A 49 13.14 -31.34 -0.07
CA ILE A 49 13.05 -31.02 -1.49
C ILE A 49 14.11 -29.97 -1.81
N LEU A 50 14.82 -30.14 -2.92
CA LEU A 50 15.61 -29.08 -3.54
C LEU A 50 14.83 -28.59 -4.75
N LEU A 51 14.24 -27.40 -4.61
CA LEU A 51 13.46 -26.74 -5.65
C LEU A 51 14.35 -25.75 -6.40
N SER A 52 14.48 -25.93 -7.71
CA SER A 52 15.18 -24.99 -8.59
C SER A 52 14.20 -24.39 -9.61
N ILE A 53 13.99 -23.07 -9.55
CA ILE A 53 13.09 -22.33 -10.44
C ILE A 53 13.91 -21.43 -11.39
N GLY A 54 13.56 -21.42 -12.67
CA GLY A 54 14.16 -20.59 -13.70
C GLY A 54 13.31 -20.56 -14.98
N TYR A 55 13.89 -20.10 -16.09
CA TYR A 55 13.27 -20.07 -17.42
C TYR A 55 14.36 -20.17 -18.50
N SER A 56 13.95 -20.41 -19.75
CA SER A 56 14.82 -20.80 -20.87
C SER A 56 15.87 -19.74 -21.23
N ALA A 57 15.50 -18.46 -21.28
CA ALA A 57 16.40 -17.37 -21.65
C ALA A 57 17.28 -16.83 -20.49
N CYS A 58 17.21 -17.44 -19.30
CA CYS A 58 17.97 -17.01 -18.13
C CYS A 58 19.45 -17.40 -18.22
N HIS A 59 20.33 -16.43 -18.48
CA HIS A 59 21.78 -16.65 -18.55
C HIS A 59 22.37 -17.35 -17.31
N TRP A 60 22.10 -16.83 -16.11
CA TRP A 60 22.63 -17.42 -14.86
C TRP A 60 22.08 -18.83 -14.59
N CYS A 61 20.92 -19.18 -15.16
CA CYS A 61 20.37 -20.52 -15.06
C CYS A 61 21.20 -21.51 -15.89
N HIS A 62 21.67 -21.11 -17.07
CA HIS A 62 22.61 -21.90 -17.88
C HIS A 62 24.00 -21.99 -17.24
N VAL A 63 24.49 -20.91 -16.62
CA VAL A 63 25.76 -20.94 -15.88
C VAL A 63 25.67 -21.95 -14.72
N MET A 64 24.60 -21.89 -13.93
CA MET A 64 24.38 -22.83 -12.83
C MET A 64 24.26 -24.28 -13.32
N GLU A 65 23.62 -24.50 -14.47
CA GLU A 65 23.57 -25.82 -15.10
C GLU A 65 24.96 -26.36 -15.43
N ARG A 66 25.73 -25.63 -16.24
CA ARG A 66 27.04 -26.07 -16.72
C ARG A 66 28.03 -26.29 -15.57
N GLU A 67 28.02 -25.41 -14.57
CA GLU A 67 28.99 -25.46 -13.48
C GLU A 67 28.60 -26.46 -12.36
N SER A 68 27.30 -26.60 -12.09
CA SER A 68 26.81 -27.36 -10.94
C SER A 68 25.94 -28.57 -11.31
N PHE A 69 24.91 -28.42 -12.13
CA PHE A 69 23.97 -29.52 -12.40
C PHE A 69 24.52 -30.60 -13.34
N GLU A 70 25.47 -30.26 -14.22
CA GLU A 70 26.20 -31.23 -15.04
C GLU A 70 27.37 -31.90 -14.29
N ASN A 71 27.76 -31.38 -13.12
CA ASN A 71 28.86 -31.93 -12.34
C ASN A 71 28.40 -33.17 -11.57
N GLN A 72 28.93 -34.35 -11.94
CA GLN A 72 28.55 -35.63 -11.34
C GLN A 72 28.69 -35.67 -9.81
N ALA A 73 29.75 -35.08 -9.24
CA ALA A 73 29.96 -35.12 -7.79
C ALA A 73 28.91 -34.28 -7.02
N ILE A 74 28.49 -33.15 -7.60
CA ILE A 74 27.41 -32.31 -7.05
C ILE A 74 26.07 -33.01 -7.22
N ALA A 75 25.81 -33.58 -8.40
CA ALA A 75 24.59 -34.34 -8.68
C ALA A 75 24.41 -35.55 -7.74
N ASP A 76 25.49 -36.27 -7.43
CA ASP A 76 25.46 -37.38 -6.48
C ASP A 76 25.09 -36.92 -5.06
N LEU A 77 25.51 -35.72 -4.64
CA LEU A 77 25.10 -35.13 -3.35
C LEU A 77 23.62 -34.73 -3.39
N MET A 78 23.17 -34.09 -4.47
CA MET A 78 21.78 -33.70 -4.67
C MET A 78 20.85 -34.93 -4.61
N ASN A 79 21.12 -35.95 -5.42
CA ASN A 79 20.32 -37.18 -5.50
C ASN A 79 20.33 -37.99 -4.19
N ARG A 80 21.41 -37.89 -3.41
CA ARG A 80 21.52 -38.58 -2.11
C ARG A 80 20.62 -37.95 -1.04
N TYR A 81 20.62 -36.63 -0.94
CA TYR A 81 20.01 -35.92 0.18
C TYR A 81 18.60 -35.40 -0.11
N PHE A 82 18.26 -35.12 -1.37
CA PHE A 82 17.06 -34.37 -1.73
C PHE A 82 16.21 -35.10 -2.77
N VAL A 83 14.91 -34.76 -2.79
CA VAL A 83 14.10 -34.90 -4.00
C VAL A 83 14.26 -33.62 -4.81
N ASN A 84 14.86 -33.73 -5.99
CA ASN A 84 15.24 -32.58 -6.81
C ASN A 84 14.09 -32.22 -7.76
N ILE A 85 13.52 -31.03 -7.60
CA ILE A 85 12.40 -30.55 -8.42
C ILE A 85 12.85 -29.34 -9.24
N LYS A 86 12.57 -29.39 -10.54
CA LYS A 86 12.84 -28.31 -11.51
C LYS A 86 11.51 -27.69 -11.96
N VAL A 87 11.45 -26.35 -11.98
CA VAL A 87 10.24 -25.60 -12.35
C VAL A 87 10.57 -24.49 -13.34
N ASP A 88 9.76 -24.40 -14.39
CA ASP A 88 9.71 -23.24 -15.28
C ASP A 88 8.78 -22.19 -14.67
N ARG A 89 9.31 -21.01 -14.34
CA ARG A 89 8.51 -19.90 -13.76
C ARG A 89 7.43 -19.41 -14.71
N GLU A 90 7.62 -19.54 -16.02
CA GLU A 90 6.65 -19.09 -17.02
C GLU A 90 5.41 -19.99 -17.01
N GLU A 91 5.58 -21.28 -16.70
CA GLU A 91 4.50 -22.26 -16.57
C GLU A 91 3.90 -22.29 -15.16
N ARG A 92 4.68 -21.97 -14.12
CA ARG A 92 4.25 -21.98 -12.70
C ARG A 92 4.62 -20.68 -11.98
N PRO A 93 3.99 -19.54 -12.33
CA PRO A 93 4.24 -18.26 -11.65
C PRO A 93 3.78 -18.28 -10.19
N ASP A 94 2.82 -19.15 -9.86
CA ASP A 94 2.32 -19.37 -8.50
C ASP A 94 3.41 -19.87 -7.56
N LEU A 95 4.22 -20.84 -8.02
CA LEU A 95 5.38 -21.33 -7.27
C LEU A 95 6.49 -20.28 -7.21
N ASP A 96 6.76 -19.61 -8.33
CA ASP A 96 7.77 -18.57 -8.44
C ASP A 96 7.51 -17.44 -7.43
N GLU A 97 6.28 -16.92 -7.37
CA GLU A 97 5.88 -15.84 -6.46
C GLU A 97 6.13 -16.22 -4.99
N ILE A 98 5.58 -17.36 -4.55
CA ILE A 98 5.65 -17.82 -3.15
C ILE A 98 7.10 -17.96 -2.71
N TYR A 99 7.92 -18.62 -3.54
CA TYR A 99 9.29 -18.94 -3.17
C TYR A 99 10.26 -17.77 -3.40
N MET A 100 9.96 -16.84 -4.31
CA MET A 100 10.70 -15.59 -4.45
C MET A 100 10.51 -14.69 -3.22
N GLN A 101 9.29 -14.63 -2.68
CA GLN A 101 9.00 -13.92 -1.43
C GLN A 101 9.75 -14.54 -0.26
N ALA A 102 9.75 -15.87 -0.15
CA ALA A 102 10.54 -16.58 0.87
C ALA A 102 12.04 -16.28 0.73
N THR A 103 12.57 -16.33 -0.49
CA THR A 103 13.99 -16.05 -0.80
C THR A 103 14.38 -14.64 -0.40
N THR A 104 13.57 -13.66 -0.81
CA THR A 104 13.77 -12.23 -0.50
C THR A 104 13.74 -11.98 1.01
N ALA A 105 12.80 -12.62 1.72
CA ALA A 105 12.70 -12.52 3.17
C ALA A 105 13.89 -13.15 3.91
N MET A 106 14.46 -14.24 3.38
CA MET A 106 15.66 -14.88 3.96
C MET A 106 16.95 -14.11 3.65
N ASN A 107 17.02 -13.42 2.50
CA ASN A 107 18.24 -12.81 1.97
C ASN A 107 18.24 -11.28 2.05
N GLN A 108 17.66 -10.71 3.11
CA GLN A 108 17.69 -9.26 3.40
C GLN A 108 17.17 -8.38 2.24
N GLY A 109 16.16 -8.85 1.51
CA GLY A 109 15.58 -8.11 0.38
C GLY A 109 16.16 -8.48 -0.99
N HIS A 110 17.10 -9.43 -1.06
CA HIS A 110 17.67 -9.89 -2.33
C HIS A 110 17.00 -11.18 -2.84
N GLY A 111 16.66 -11.20 -4.12
CA GLY A 111 16.11 -12.36 -4.83
C GLY A 111 16.57 -12.36 -6.29
N GLY A 112 16.19 -13.39 -7.05
CA GLY A 112 16.51 -13.50 -8.47
C GLY A 112 16.62 -14.95 -8.95
N TRP A 113 16.74 -15.12 -10.27
CA TRP A 113 16.91 -16.42 -10.91
C TRP A 113 18.37 -16.67 -11.31
N PRO A 114 18.85 -17.94 -11.29
CA PRO A 114 18.15 -19.15 -10.87
C PRO A 114 17.85 -19.11 -9.38
N MET A 115 16.64 -19.51 -9.00
CA MET A 115 16.23 -19.55 -7.60
C MET A 115 16.40 -20.98 -7.08
N THR A 116 17.13 -21.13 -5.98
CA THR A 116 17.44 -22.44 -5.37
C THR A 116 16.94 -22.45 -3.93
N VAL A 117 15.91 -23.27 -3.66
CA VAL A 117 15.21 -23.30 -2.38
C VAL A 117 15.20 -24.72 -1.82
N PHE A 118 15.52 -24.84 -0.55
CA PHE A 118 15.47 -26.10 0.19
C PHE A 118 14.19 -26.12 1.01
N LEU A 119 13.34 -27.13 0.82
CA LEU A 119 12.04 -27.25 1.47
C LEU A 119 11.97 -28.50 2.34
N THR A 120 11.10 -28.47 3.33
CA THR A 120 10.63 -29.68 4.02
C THR A 120 9.81 -30.56 3.05
N PRO A 121 9.54 -31.85 3.37
CA PRO A 121 8.58 -32.66 2.62
C PRO A 121 7.16 -32.07 2.57
N ASP A 122 6.84 -31.15 3.49
CA ASP A 122 5.59 -30.39 3.54
C ASP A 122 5.69 -29.05 2.79
N GLN A 123 6.71 -28.89 1.94
CA GLN A 123 6.95 -27.76 1.04
C GLN A 123 7.35 -26.44 1.72
N GLU A 124 7.63 -26.45 3.02
CA GLU A 124 7.97 -25.27 3.81
C GLU A 124 9.46 -24.89 3.64
N PRO A 125 9.81 -23.62 3.36
CA PRO A 125 11.18 -23.23 3.10
C PRO A 125 12.07 -23.32 4.35
N ILE A 126 13.21 -23.98 4.17
CA ILE A 126 14.30 -24.16 5.15
C ILE A 126 15.39 -23.12 4.91
N PHE A 127 15.82 -22.99 3.66
CA PHE A 127 16.91 -22.10 3.23
C PHE A 127 16.72 -21.76 1.76
N ALA A 128 17.17 -20.58 1.33
CA ALA A 128 16.98 -20.12 -0.04
C ALA A 128 18.15 -19.24 -0.50
N GLY A 129 18.48 -19.32 -1.79
CA GLY A 129 19.43 -18.42 -2.45
C GLY A 129 19.23 -18.41 -3.95
N THR A 130 20.11 -17.70 -4.65
CA THR A 130 20.08 -17.62 -6.11
C THR A 130 21.10 -18.58 -6.73
N TYR A 131 22.17 -18.06 -7.31
CA TYR A 131 23.31 -18.82 -7.79
C TYR A 131 24.26 -19.19 -6.63
N PHE A 132 24.70 -20.45 -6.62
CA PHE A 132 25.73 -20.94 -5.71
C PHE A 132 26.93 -21.47 -6.51
N PRO A 133 28.17 -21.02 -6.23
CA PRO A 133 29.34 -21.49 -6.97
C PRO A 133 29.62 -22.96 -6.65
N PRO A 134 30.22 -23.74 -7.56
CA PRO A 134 30.47 -25.16 -7.35
C PRO A 134 31.45 -25.45 -6.19
N THR A 135 32.32 -24.49 -5.86
CA THR A 135 33.34 -24.60 -4.80
C THR A 135 33.33 -23.38 -3.89
N ASP A 136 33.71 -23.56 -2.62
CA ASP A 136 33.89 -22.46 -1.65
C ASP A 136 34.86 -21.40 -2.20
N ARG A 137 34.41 -20.15 -2.33
CA ARG A 137 35.22 -19.02 -2.84
C ARG A 137 34.80 -17.69 -2.20
N TYR A 138 35.77 -16.79 -2.01
CA TYR A 138 35.55 -15.43 -1.51
C TYR A 138 34.75 -15.35 -0.19
N GLY A 139 34.95 -16.30 0.72
CA GLY A 139 34.22 -16.36 2.00
C GLY A 139 32.76 -16.81 1.89
N ARG A 140 32.32 -17.29 0.71
CA ARG A 140 31.00 -17.88 0.50
C ARG A 140 31.10 -19.41 0.37
N PRO A 141 30.22 -20.18 1.03
CA PRO A 141 30.19 -21.63 0.86
C PRO A 141 29.76 -21.97 -0.57
N GLY A 142 30.41 -22.96 -1.15
CA GLY A 142 30.05 -23.55 -2.44
C GLY A 142 28.86 -24.49 -2.29
N PHE A 143 28.27 -24.83 -3.43
CA PHE A 143 27.01 -25.58 -3.48
C PHE A 143 27.14 -26.96 -2.82
N GLY A 144 28.24 -27.68 -3.02
CA GLY A 144 28.50 -28.97 -2.35
C GLY A 144 28.51 -28.88 -0.82
N SER A 145 29.08 -27.80 -0.27
CA SER A 145 29.12 -27.53 1.18
C SER A 145 27.72 -27.25 1.73
N ILE A 146 26.92 -26.45 1.01
CA ILE A 146 25.53 -26.15 1.36
C ILE A 146 24.67 -27.42 1.35
N LEU A 147 24.73 -28.20 0.26
CA LEU A 147 24.01 -29.47 0.09
C LEU A 147 24.29 -30.43 1.25
N THR A 148 25.56 -30.57 1.62
CA THR A 148 25.97 -31.47 2.70
C THR A 148 25.48 -30.98 4.06
N ASN A 149 25.62 -29.68 4.35
CA ASN A 149 25.20 -29.11 5.63
C ASN A 149 23.69 -29.25 5.86
N ILE A 150 22.88 -28.98 4.83
CA ILE A 150 21.42 -29.10 4.93
C ILE A 150 21.01 -30.57 5.00
N GLY A 151 21.57 -31.43 4.14
CA GLY A 151 21.24 -32.85 4.10
C GLY A 151 21.57 -33.61 5.39
N GLU A 152 22.76 -33.38 5.95
CA GLU A 152 23.17 -33.96 7.23
C GLU A 152 22.44 -33.32 8.42
N GLY A 153 22.16 -32.02 8.36
CA GLY A 153 21.35 -31.31 9.35
C GLY A 153 19.95 -31.91 9.48
N TRP A 154 19.27 -32.15 8.36
CA TRP A 154 17.94 -32.78 8.33
C TRP A 154 17.92 -34.17 8.97
N ARG A 155 18.95 -35.00 8.71
CA ARG A 155 19.06 -36.34 9.32
C ARG A 155 19.29 -36.31 10.83
N LYS A 156 19.97 -35.27 11.34
CA LYS A 156 20.34 -35.17 12.77
C LYS A 156 19.28 -34.49 13.62
N ASP A 157 18.63 -33.44 13.12
CA ASP A 157 17.70 -32.60 13.90
C ASP A 157 16.47 -32.16 13.08
N GLN A 158 15.79 -33.14 12.47
CA GLN A 158 14.60 -32.91 11.64
C GLN A 158 13.53 -32.08 12.35
N THR A 159 13.22 -32.42 13.61
CA THR A 159 12.11 -31.81 14.35
C THR A 159 12.31 -30.30 14.50
N ASN A 160 13.52 -29.87 14.83
CA ASN A 160 13.85 -28.47 15.01
C ASN A 160 13.81 -27.72 13.67
N ILE A 161 14.41 -28.28 12.62
CA ILE A 161 14.41 -27.67 11.27
C ILE A 161 12.97 -27.50 10.77
N ALA A 162 12.13 -28.52 10.88
CA ALA A 162 10.72 -28.44 10.51
C ALA A 162 9.94 -27.42 11.35
N GLN A 163 10.24 -27.31 12.65
CA GLN A 163 9.60 -26.29 13.51
C GLN A 163 10.01 -24.86 13.11
N GLN A 164 11.28 -24.65 12.74
CA GLN A 164 11.76 -23.36 12.25
C GLN A 164 11.13 -23.00 10.90
N ALA A 165 11.05 -23.94 9.96
CA ALA A 165 10.39 -23.77 8.67
C ALA A 165 8.90 -23.42 8.83
N ARG A 166 8.16 -24.12 9.70
CA ARG A 166 6.75 -23.80 10.06
C ARG A 166 6.61 -22.38 10.60
N ARG A 167 7.46 -22.01 11.56
CA ARG A 167 7.42 -20.67 12.18
C ARG A 167 7.71 -19.57 11.16
N PHE A 168 8.66 -19.80 10.26
CA PHE A 168 8.96 -18.88 9.18
C PHE A 168 7.78 -18.78 8.20
N THR A 169 7.21 -19.90 7.76
CA THR A 169 6.06 -19.95 6.86
C THR A 169 4.84 -19.25 7.45
N ALA A 170 4.57 -19.42 8.75
CA ALA A 170 3.48 -18.71 9.44
C ALA A 170 3.72 -17.19 9.48
N ARG A 171 4.96 -16.74 9.69
CA ARG A 171 5.31 -15.31 9.62
C ARG A 171 5.18 -14.76 8.19
N LEU A 172 5.62 -15.53 7.19
CA LEU A 172 5.50 -15.16 5.78
C LEU A 172 4.02 -15.01 5.41
N ARG A 173 3.17 -15.98 5.79
CA ARG A 173 1.72 -15.91 5.59
C ARG A 173 1.12 -14.64 6.20
N ASN A 174 1.44 -14.33 7.45
CA ASN A 174 0.95 -13.13 8.12
C ASN A 174 1.44 -11.83 7.46
N ALA A 175 2.65 -11.81 6.90
CA ALA A 175 3.20 -10.65 6.18
C ALA A 175 2.56 -10.42 4.80
N LEU A 176 1.96 -11.47 4.21
CA LEU A 176 1.31 -11.44 2.89
C LEU A 176 -0.18 -11.11 2.95
N HIS A 177 -0.75 -10.96 4.15
CA HIS A 177 -2.07 -10.38 4.30
C HIS A 177 -1.97 -8.84 4.18
N PRO A 178 -2.71 -8.21 3.24
CA PRO A 178 -2.73 -6.77 3.15
C PRO A 178 -3.25 -6.20 4.46
N LEU A 179 -2.51 -5.22 4.98
CA LEU A 179 -2.98 -4.38 6.06
C LEU A 179 -4.23 -3.65 5.59
N SER A 180 -5.24 -3.56 6.47
CA SER A 180 -6.61 -3.08 6.22
C SER A 180 -6.78 -2.15 5.00
N PRO A 181 -7.78 -2.40 4.12
CA PRO A 181 -7.96 -1.63 2.89
C PRO A 181 -8.00 -0.11 3.12
N LEU A 182 -7.09 0.62 2.48
CA LEU A 182 -6.99 2.08 2.58
C LEU A 182 -7.47 2.74 1.29
N ALA A 183 -8.08 3.92 1.42
CA ALA A 183 -8.46 4.70 0.26
C ALA A 183 -7.21 5.23 -0.49
N VAL A 184 -7.28 5.23 -1.81
CA VAL A 184 -6.28 5.80 -2.72
C VAL A 184 -6.96 6.87 -3.55
N GLY A 185 -6.29 7.99 -3.81
CA GLY A 185 -6.87 9.11 -4.53
C GLY A 185 -5.86 9.89 -5.38
N ALA A 186 -6.22 11.14 -5.68
CA ALA A 186 -5.41 12.01 -6.53
C ALA A 186 -4.02 12.32 -5.95
N ALA A 187 -3.86 12.28 -4.63
CA ALA A 187 -2.57 12.54 -3.98
C ALA A 187 -1.50 11.51 -4.37
N GLU A 188 -1.87 10.22 -4.38
CA GLU A 188 -0.95 9.15 -4.75
C GLU A 188 -0.56 9.20 -6.24
N ILE A 189 -1.48 9.66 -7.12
CA ILE A 189 -1.19 9.92 -8.53
C ILE A 189 -0.14 11.05 -8.66
N GLU A 190 -0.34 12.17 -7.97
CA GLU A 190 0.61 13.29 -7.97
C GLU A 190 1.99 12.87 -7.42
N ASP A 191 2.01 12.08 -6.35
CA ASP A 191 3.24 11.61 -5.75
C ASP A 191 4.00 10.61 -6.64
N ALA A 192 3.29 9.77 -7.39
CA ALA A 192 3.91 8.93 -8.42
C ALA A 192 4.60 9.78 -9.51
N VAL A 193 3.93 10.83 -10.02
CA VAL A 193 4.54 11.74 -11.01
C VAL A 193 5.79 12.42 -10.43
N LYS A 194 5.75 12.89 -9.18
CA LYS A 194 6.92 13.46 -8.50
C LYS A 194 8.06 12.44 -8.37
N GLN A 195 7.74 11.18 -8.05
CA GLN A 195 8.74 10.10 -7.97
C GLN A 195 9.40 9.85 -9.33
N TYR A 196 8.62 9.70 -10.39
CA TYR A 196 9.16 9.60 -11.76
C TYR A 196 10.05 10.79 -12.11
N ALA A 197 9.64 12.02 -11.78
CA ALA A 197 10.45 13.21 -12.04
C ALA A 197 11.76 13.26 -11.25
N ARG A 198 11.81 12.73 -10.02
CA ARG A 198 13.04 12.65 -9.22
C ARG A 198 14.05 11.65 -9.77
N ASP A 199 13.56 10.51 -10.26
CA ASP A 199 14.41 9.40 -10.71
C ASP A 199 14.76 9.47 -12.20
N PHE A 200 14.19 10.43 -12.93
CA PHE A 200 14.35 10.59 -14.36
C PHE A 200 15.79 10.92 -14.76
N ASP A 201 16.35 10.13 -15.67
CA ASP A 201 17.64 10.38 -16.31
C ASP A 201 17.47 11.37 -17.46
N ALA A 202 17.78 12.64 -17.20
CA ALA A 202 17.69 13.69 -18.21
C ALA A 202 18.68 13.52 -19.38
N ARG A 203 19.77 12.75 -19.22
CA ARG A 203 20.81 12.59 -20.24
C ARG A 203 20.44 11.51 -21.25
N TYR A 204 20.04 10.33 -20.77
CA TYR A 204 19.75 9.17 -21.63
C TYR A 204 18.28 8.72 -21.61
N GLY A 205 17.43 9.36 -20.81
CA GLY A 205 16.03 8.92 -20.62
C GLY A 205 15.94 7.66 -19.76
N GLY A 206 14.75 7.28 -19.31
CA GLY A 206 14.56 6.22 -18.32
C GLY A 206 14.59 6.73 -16.89
N PHE A 207 14.53 5.79 -15.95
CA PHE A 207 14.41 6.12 -14.53
C PHE A 207 15.33 5.23 -13.69
N GLY A 208 16.32 5.82 -13.02
CA GLY A 208 17.37 5.09 -12.33
C GLY A 208 18.66 4.95 -13.15
N ARG A 209 19.55 4.03 -12.73
CA ARG A 209 20.86 3.74 -13.34
C ARG A 209 20.89 2.32 -13.91
N ALA A 210 21.95 1.99 -14.64
CA ALA A 210 22.24 0.66 -15.16
C ALA A 210 22.21 -0.45 -14.07
N PRO A 211 21.68 -1.64 -14.38
CA PRO A 211 21.00 -2.01 -15.64
C PRO A 211 19.63 -1.33 -15.78
N LYS A 212 19.23 -0.97 -17.01
CA LYS A 212 18.00 -0.21 -17.31
C LYS A 212 16.95 -1.09 -17.98
N PHE A 213 15.80 -1.20 -17.32
CA PHE A 213 14.61 -1.88 -17.83
C PHE A 213 13.63 -0.89 -18.48
N PRO A 214 12.99 -1.24 -19.62
CA PRO A 214 11.98 -0.42 -20.26
C PRO A 214 10.77 -0.17 -19.36
N PRO A 215 10.46 1.09 -18.99
CA PRO A 215 9.39 1.38 -18.03
C PRO A 215 8.02 1.56 -18.71
N ALA A 216 7.61 0.62 -19.57
CA ALA A 216 6.48 0.79 -20.49
C ALA A 216 5.17 1.23 -19.79
N THR A 217 4.77 0.56 -18.71
CA THR A 217 3.56 0.89 -17.93
C THR A 217 3.67 2.28 -17.29
N GLY A 218 4.86 2.65 -16.78
CA GLY A 218 5.12 3.97 -16.21
C GLY A 218 5.02 5.09 -17.26
N LEU A 219 5.53 4.86 -18.47
CA LEU A 219 5.42 5.81 -19.59
C LEU A 219 3.96 5.98 -20.03
N SER A 220 3.21 4.88 -20.11
CA SER A 220 1.78 4.87 -20.42
C SER A 220 0.95 5.64 -19.37
N PHE A 221 1.29 5.48 -18.08
CA PHE A 221 0.72 6.31 -17.00
C PHE A 221 1.04 7.80 -17.19
N LEU A 222 2.30 8.15 -17.47
CA LEU A 222 2.73 9.54 -17.67
C LEU A 222 2.06 10.20 -18.90
N LEU A 223 1.80 9.46 -19.98
CA LEU A 223 1.04 9.97 -21.13
C LEU A 223 -0.39 10.39 -20.74
N ARG A 224 -1.05 9.63 -19.86
CA ARG A 224 -2.37 9.99 -19.33
C ARG A 224 -2.30 11.20 -18.40
N GLN A 225 -1.28 11.27 -17.54
CA GLN A 225 -1.06 12.46 -16.71
C GLN A 225 -0.76 13.70 -17.55
N TYR A 226 -0.01 13.57 -18.64
CA TYR A 226 0.19 14.65 -19.61
C TYR A 226 -1.12 15.07 -20.31
N HIS A 227 -1.97 14.12 -20.70
CA HIS A 227 -3.27 14.43 -21.32
C HIS A 227 -4.10 15.38 -20.44
N TRP A 228 -4.12 15.17 -19.12
CA TRP A 228 -4.87 16.02 -18.19
C TRP A 228 -4.15 17.31 -17.81
N SER A 229 -2.88 17.22 -17.41
CA SER A 229 -2.10 18.35 -16.88
C SER A 229 -1.58 19.29 -17.96
N ARG A 230 -1.35 18.77 -19.17
CA ARG A 230 -0.61 19.42 -20.26
C ARG A 230 0.79 19.91 -19.87
N GLU A 231 1.36 19.36 -18.80
CA GLU A 231 2.70 19.74 -18.33
C GLU A 231 3.79 19.21 -19.25
N LYS A 232 4.49 20.12 -19.94
CA LYS A 232 5.56 19.77 -20.90
C LYS A 232 6.69 18.93 -20.30
N LYS A 233 6.95 19.07 -18.99
CA LYS A 233 7.98 18.27 -18.30
C LYS A 233 7.62 16.78 -18.27
N ILE A 234 6.34 16.44 -18.09
CA ILE A 234 5.87 15.06 -18.11
C ILE A 234 6.08 14.45 -19.50
N LEU A 235 5.66 15.16 -20.54
CA LEU A 235 5.87 14.70 -21.91
C LEU A 235 7.37 14.56 -22.26
N ALA A 236 8.21 15.48 -21.79
CA ALA A 236 9.66 15.42 -22.01
C ALA A 236 10.30 14.17 -21.39
N MET A 237 9.83 13.72 -20.22
CA MET A 237 10.29 12.45 -19.63
C MET A 237 9.94 11.27 -20.53
N VAL A 238 8.72 11.26 -21.07
CA VAL A 238 8.25 10.19 -21.94
C VAL A 238 9.02 10.16 -23.26
N THR A 239 9.06 11.28 -23.99
CA THR A 239 9.69 11.34 -25.31
C THR A 239 11.19 11.12 -25.25
N LYS A 240 11.89 11.63 -24.22
CA LYS A 240 13.32 11.38 -24.03
C LYS A 240 13.62 9.90 -23.77
N THR A 241 12.78 9.23 -22.99
CA THR A 241 12.92 7.80 -22.70
C THR A 241 12.65 6.95 -23.94
N LEU A 242 11.53 7.18 -24.64
CA LEU A 242 11.19 6.47 -25.86
C LEU A 242 12.23 6.68 -26.97
N ASN A 243 12.76 7.89 -27.12
CA ASN A 243 13.81 8.17 -28.08
C ASN A 243 15.12 7.46 -27.69
N GLY A 244 15.52 7.52 -26.41
CA GLY A 244 16.72 6.83 -25.93
C GLY A 244 16.68 5.32 -26.20
N MET A 245 15.56 4.66 -25.92
CA MET A 245 15.39 3.22 -26.19
C MET A 245 15.39 2.90 -27.69
N ALA A 246 14.72 3.71 -28.52
CA ALA A 246 14.66 3.49 -29.97
C ALA A 246 15.96 3.85 -30.70
N ASP A 247 16.74 4.80 -30.19
CA ASP A 247 18.00 5.23 -30.78
C ASP A 247 19.19 4.34 -30.35
N GLY A 248 19.03 3.61 -29.24
CA GLY A 248 20.02 2.67 -28.68
C GLY A 248 20.02 1.30 -29.38
N GLY A 249 20.80 0.37 -28.82
CA GLY A 249 20.88 -1.01 -29.29
C GLY A 249 19.87 -1.96 -28.63
N LEU A 250 19.09 -1.46 -27.68
CA LEU A 250 17.92 -2.16 -27.12
C LEU A 250 16.87 -2.48 -28.19
N TYR A 251 16.71 -1.57 -29.16
CA TYR A 251 15.86 -1.75 -30.33
C TYR A 251 16.65 -2.41 -31.47
N ASP A 252 16.15 -3.51 -32.02
CA ASP A 252 16.79 -4.16 -33.18
C ASP A 252 16.52 -3.36 -34.45
N HIS A 253 17.45 -2.47 -34.80
CA HIS A 253 17.37 -1.62 -35.99
C HIS A 253 17.28 -2.37 -37.32
N ILE A 254 17.59 -3.67 -37.35
CA ILE A 254 17.60 -4.48 -38.58
C ILE A 254 16.31 -5.28 -38.74
N GLY A 255 15.89 -5.99 -37.69
CA GLY A 255 14.70 -6.85 -37.73
C GLY A 255 13.47 -6.32 -37.00
N GLY A 256 13.59 -5.27 -36.20
CA GLY A 256 12.54 -4.79 -35.32
C GLY A 256 12.43 -5.59 -34.01
N GLY A 257 11.59 -5.07 -33.11
CA GLY A 257 11.43 -5.61 -31.76
C GLY A 257 12.53 -5.14 -30.80
N PHE A 258 12.23 -5.24 -29.51
CA PHE A 258 13.07 -4.84 -28.41
C PHE A 258 13.63 -6.05 -27.68
N ALA A 259 14.90 -5.95 -27.31
CA ALA A 259 15.50 -6.77 -26.28
C ALA A 259 14.99 -6.35 -24.89
N ARG A 260 15.12 -7.22 -23.89
CA ARG A 260 14.47 -7.04 -22.59
C ARG A 260 14.99 -5.85 -21.79
N TYR A 261 16.31 -5.69 -21.68
CA TYR A 261 16.90 -4.61 -20.89
C TYR A 261 18.32 -4.28 -21.33
N SER A 262 18.76 -3.06 -20.99
CA SER A 262 20.12 -2.57 -21.25
C SER A 262 21.01 -2.79 -20.03
N THR A 263 22.22 -3.28 -20.26
CA THR A 263 23.27 -3.40 -19.24
C THR A 263 23.97 -2.09 -18.94
N ASP A 264 23.86 -1.10 -19.84
CA ASP A 264 24.44 0.23 -19.68
C ASP A 264 23.37 1.33 -19.53
N ASP A 265 23.84 2.55 -19.21
CA ASP A 265 23.02 3.73 -19.02
C ASP A 265 22.51 4.34 -20.34
N GLU A 266 23.15 4.09 -21.48
CA GLU A 266 22.87 4.71 -22.78
C GLU A 266 21.80 4.01 -23.60
N TRP A 267 21.30 2.86 -23.13
CA TRP A 267 20.46 1.93 -23.90
C TRP A 267 21.20 1.24 -25.05
N LEU A 268 22.54 1.15 -25.00
CA LEU A 268 23.34 0.60 -26.10
C LEU A 268 23.43 -0.94 -26.05
N ALA A 269 23.92 -1.51 -24.95
CA ALA A 269 24.25 -2.93 -24.83
C ALA A 269 23.11 -3.70 -24.15
N PRO A 270 22.25 -4.40 -24.90
CA PRO A 270 21.18 -5.20 -24.31
C PRO A 270 21.68 -6.54 -23.79
N HIS A 271 20.91 -7.18 -22.92
CA HIS A 271 20.82 -8.64 -22.96
C HIS A 271 19.86 -8.99 -24.09
N PHE A 272 20.36 -9.68 -25.12
CA PHE A 272 19.71 -9.79 -26.43
C PHE A 272 18.44 -10.66 -26.46
N GLU A 273 17.99 -11.16 -25.30
CA GLU A 273 16.71 -11.87 -25.17
C GLU A 273 15.55 -10.94 -25.55
N LYS A 274 14.59 -11.45 -26.32
CA LYS A 274 13.37 -10.71 -26.69
C LYS A 274 12.15 -11.44 -26.14
N MET A 275 11.39 -10.75 -25.31
CA MET A 275 10.19 -11.31 -24.67
C MET A 275 8.93 -10.77 -25.33
N LEU A 276 7.89 -11.60 -25.45
CA LEU A 276 6.60 -11.20 -26.02
C LEU A 276 5.96 -10.04 -25.24
N TYR A 277 5.98 -10.11 -23.90
CA TYR A 277 5.34 -9.10 -23.05
C TYR A 277 6.03 -7.73 -23.14
N ASP A 278 7.37 -7.68 -23.22
CA ASP A 278 8.10 -6.41 -23.36
C ASP A 278 7.73 -5.73 -24.68
N ASN A 279 7.69 -6.50 -25.76
CA ASN A 279 7.33 -6.03 -27.09
C ASN A 279 5.85 -5.62 -27.17
N ALA A 280 4.95 -6.35 -26.50
CA ALA A 280 3.53 -5.99 -26.41
C ALA A 280 3.34 -4.63 -25.72
N LEU A 281 3.96 -4.46 -24.54
CA LEU A 281 3.80 -3.24 -23.74
C LEU A 281 4.49 -2.04 -24.40
N LEU A 282 5.70 -2.22 -24.94
CA LEU A 282 6.40 -1.14 -25.63
C LEU A 282 5.68 -0.70 -26.90
N ALA A 283 5.26 -1.63 -27.76
CA ALA A 283 4.53 -1.27 -28.98
C ALA A 283 3.26 -0.48 -28.66
N ARG A 284 2.51 -0.87 -27.62
CA ARG A 284 1.33 -0.11 -27.15
C ARG A 284 1.71 1.30 -26.73
N THR A 285 2.75 1.47 -25.92
CA THR A 285 3.22 2.79 -25.48
C THR A 285 3.70 3.66 -26.65
N TYR A 286 4.34 3.09 -27.67
CA TYR A 286 4.72 3.82 -28.89
C TYR A 286 3.50 4.23 -29.73
N VAL A 287 2.46 3.40 -29.80
CA VAL A 287 1.17 3.78 -30.43
C VAL A 287 0.51 4.93 -29.66
N GLU A 288 0.45 4.86 -28.34
CA GLU A 288 -0.09 5.94 -27.50
C GLU A 288 0.73 7.24 -27.67
N ALA A 289 2.06 7.15 -27.69
CA ALA A 289 2.95 8.29 -27.92
C ALA A 289 2.71 8.91 -29.31
N PHE A 290 2.52 8.10 -30.36
CA PHE A 290 2.16 8.58 -31.69
C PHE A 290 0.85 9.37 -31.68
N GLN A 291 -0.19 8.89 -30.98
CA GLN A 291 -1.45 9.64 -30.87
C GLN A 291 -1.31 10.96 -30.08
N VAL A 292 -0.42 10.99 -29.08
CA VAL A 292 -0.20 12.17 -28.24
C VAL A 292 0.64 13.24 -28.92
N THR A 293 1.68 12.84 -29.66
CA THR A 293 2.66 13.78 -30.25
C THR A 293 2.45 14.02 -31.75
N GLY A 294 1.83 13.07 -32.47
CA GLY A 294 1.77 13.05 -33.92
C GLY A 294 3.11 12.73 -34.61
N GLU A 295 4.17 12.37 -33.87
CA GLU A 295 5.49 12.12 -34.44
C GLU A 295 5.56 10.73 -35.10
N ASP A 296 5.79 10.70 -36.41
CA ASP A 296 5.78 9.48 -37.23
C ASP A 296 6.82 8.43 -36.79
N ARG A 297 7.91 8.86 -36.14
CA ARG A 297 8.93 7.94 -35.59
C ARG A 297 8.35 6.93 -34.60
N TYR A 298 7.34 7.33 -33.81
CA TYR A 298 6.72 6.44 -32.84
C TYR A 298 5.82 5.40 -33.53
N ARG A 299 5.11 5.82 -34.60
CA ARG A 299 4.40 4.90 -35.50
C ARG A 299 5.38 3.90 -36.14
N GLN A 300 6.53 4.36 -36.62
CA GLN A 300 7.52 3.49 -37.25
C GLN A 300 8.03 2.42 -36.28
N VAL A 301 8.46 2.79 -35.08
CA VAL A 301 8.97 1.86 -34.06
C VAL A 301 7.89 0.84 -33.65
N ALA A 302 6.65 1.29 -33.44
CA ALA A 302 5.54 0.39 -33.15
C ALA A 302 5.29 -0.60 -34.31
N THR A 303 5.29 -0.11 -35.56
CA THR A 303 5.07 -0.92 -36.76
C THR A 303 6.14 -1.99 -36.91
N GLU A 304 7.42 -1.60 -36.88
CA GLU A 304 8.53 -2.53 -37.04
C GLU A 304 8.60 -3.58 -35.92
N THR A 305 8.21 -3.22 -34.69
CA THR A 305 8.06 -4.18 -33.57
C THR A 305 6.93 -5.18 -33.81
N LEU A 306 5.76 -4.74 -34.27
CA LEU A 306 4.63 -5.65 -34.54
C LEU A 306 4.87 -6.51 -35.79
N ASP A 307 5.54 -5.97 -36.81
CA ASP A 307 5.98 -6.73 -37.97
C ASP A 307 6.97 -7.84 -37.59
N TYR A 308 7.87 -7.59 -36.64
CA TYR A 308 8.71 -8.64 -36.05
C TYR A 308 7.85 -9.74 -35.42
N ILE A 309 6.84 -9.39 -34.63
CA ILE A 309 5.96 -10.37 -33.97
C ILE A 309 5.20 -11.21 -34.99
N LEU A 310 4.60 -10.58 -36.01
CA LEU A 310 3.87 -11.29 -37.07
C LEU A 310 4.77 -12.22 -37.89
N ARG A 311 6.02 -11.81 -38.11
CA ARG A 311 6.95 -12.52 -38.99
C ARG A 311 7.70 -13.65 -38.28
N GLU A 312 8.11 -13.44 -37.03
CA GLU A 312 9.07 -14.32 -36.34
C GLU A 312 8.47 -14.99 -35.09
N MET A 313 7.47 -14.39 -34.46
CA MET A 313 6.91 -14.86 -33.18
C MET A 313 5.47 -15.39 -33.28
N THR A 314 4.94 -15.59 -34.49
CA THR A 314 3.55 -16.04 -34.68
C THR A 314 3.50 -17.51 -35.06
N ALA A 315 2.76 -18.30 -34.28
CA ALA A 315 2.50 -19.70 -34.56
C ALA A 315 1.54 -19.87 -35.75
N PRO A 316 1.66 -20.95 -36.54
CA PRO A 316 0.69 -21.28 -37.59
C PRO A 316 -0.76 -21.35 -37.08
N GLU A 317 -0.95 -21.83 -35.85
CA GLU A 317 -2.25 -21.97 -35.19
C GLU A 317 -2.89 -20.62 -34.83
N GLY A 318 -2.11 -19.54 -34.73
CA GLY A 318 -2.59 -18.17 -34.56
C GLY A 318 -2.09 -17.45 -33.31
N GLY A 319 -1.70 -18.17 -32.25
CA GLY A 319 -1.10 -17.53 -31.07
C GLY A 319 0.34 -17.08 -31.28
N PHE A 320 0.88 -16.36 -30.30
CA PHE A 320 2.23 -15.80 -30.30
C PHE A 320 3.14 -16.56 -29.33
N TYR A 321 4.37 -16.83 -29.78
CA TYR A 321 5.44 -17.47 -29.02
C TYR A 321 5.96 -16.56 -27.91
N SER A 322 6.55 -17.16 -26.88
CA SER A 322 6.87 -16.51 -25.61
C SER A 322 8.14 -15.66 -25.68
N ALA A 323 9.23 -16.18 -26.25
CA ALA A 323 10.53 -15.50 -26.25
C ALA A 323 11.53 -16.02 -27.30
N THR A 324 12.58 -15.23 -27.56
CA THR A 324 13.82 -15.70 -28.19
C THR A 324 15.00 -15.50 -27.24
N ASP A 325 15.89 -16.48 -27.19
CA ASP A 325 17.11 -16.49 -26.36
C ASP A 325 18.08 -15.36 -26.76
N ALA A 326 19.01 -15.03 -25.86
CA ALA A 326 20.08 -14.06 -26.10
C ALA A 326 21.28 -14.69 -26.85
N ASP A 327 21.50 -16.00 -26.67
CA ASP A 327 22.65 -16.73 -27.20
C ASP A 327 22.41 -17.29 -28.61
N SER A 328 23.41 -17.15 -29.48
CA SER A 328 23.51 -17.90 -30.74
C SER A 328 24.87 -18.59 -30.81
N GLU A 329 24.88 -19.90 -31.05
CA GLU A 329 26.08 -20.74 -30.99
C GLU A 329 26.84 -20.64 -29.65
N GLY A 330 26.10 -20.39 -28.54
CA GLY A 330 26.66 -20.22 -27.20
C GLY A 330 27.40 -18.91 -26.96
N ILE A 331 27.21 -17.91 -27.84
CA ILE A 331 27.75 -16.56 -27.71
C ILE A 331 26.58 -15.56 -27.73
N GLU A 332 26.42 -14.80 -26.65
CA GLU A 332 25.40 -13.76 -26.51
C GLU A 332 25.54 -12.70 -27.61
N GLY A 333 24.43 -12.31 -28.24
CA GLY A 333 24.40 -11.21 -29.21
C GLY A 333 25.01 -11.47 -30.59
N LYS A 334 25.71 -12.61 -30.80
CA LYS A 334 26.40 -12.95 -32.06
C LYS A 334 25.52 -12.81 -33.31
N PHE A 335 24.23 -13.13 -33.19
CA PHE A 335 23.27 -13.02 -34.27
C PHE A 335 23.02 -11.56 -34.71
N PHE A 336 23.12 -10.61 -33.78
CA PHE A 336 22.68 -9.22 -33.93
C PHE A 336 23.78 -8.22 -34.26
N VAL A 337 25.05 -8.53 -33.97
CA VAL A 337 26.20 -7.61 -34.15
C VAL A 337 26.85 -7.70 -35.53
N TRP A 338 27.53 -6.62 -35.93
CA TRP A 338 28.13 -6.45 -37.27
C TRP A 338 29.51 -5.80 -37.26
N MET A 339 30.29 -6.12 -38.29
CA MET A 339 31.52 -5.40 -38.65
C MET A 339 31.35 -4.67 -39.99
N PRO A 340 32.05 -3.53 -40.22
CA PRO A 340 32.00 -2.82 -41.50
C PRO A 340 32.30 -3.71 -42.71
N GLU A 341 33.26 -4.62 -42.61
CA GLU A 341 33.64 -5.57 -43.66
C GLU A 341 32.45 -6.45 -44.07
N GLN A 342 31.70 -6.95 -43.09
CA GLN A 342 30.52 -7.79 -43.34
C GLN A 342 29.44 -7.00 -44.08
N ILE A 343 29.25 -5.71 -43.74
CA ILE A 343 28.30 -4.85 -44.45
C ILE A 343 28.76 -4.60 -45.90
N ARG A 344 30.06 -4.36 -46.14
CA ARG A 344 30.62 -4.20 -47.50
C ARG A 344 30.46 -5.46 -48.35
N GLU A 345 30.57 -6.64 -47.76
CA GLU A 345 30.35 -7.92 -48.46
C GLU A 345 28.88 -8.17 -48.84
N ILE A 346 27.94 -7.61 -48.07
CA ILE A 346 26.50 -7.82 -48.26
C ILE A 346 25.89 -6.83 -49.25
N LEU A 347 26.31 -5.57 -49.18
CA LEU A 347 25.70 -4.50 -49.96
C LEU A 347 26.34 -4.37 -51.35
N PRO A 348 25.55 -4.02 -52.37
CA PRO A 348 25.98 -4.13 -53.77
C PRO A 348 27.03 -3.09 -54.19
N ASN A 349 27.27 -2.06 -53.38
CA ASN A 349 28.26 -1.02 -53.68
C ASN A 349 28.78 -0.36 -52.39
N GLU A 350 29.99 0.20 -52.49
CA GLU A 350 30.72 0.82 -51.35
C GLU A 350 30.00 2.07 -50.79
N GLN A 351 29.28 2.81 -51.63
CA GLN A 351 28.57 4.01 -51.20
C GLN A 351 27.40 3.67 -50.26
N ASP A 352 26.62 2.64 -50.58
CA ASP A 352 25.54 2.14 -49.73
C ASP A 352 26.08 1.58 -48.41
N ALA A 353 27.19 0.84 -48.46
CA ALA A 353 27.87 0.34 -47.26
C ALA A 353 28.36 1.47 -46.34
N THR A 354 29.03 2.47 -46.92
CA THR A 354 29.50 3.65 -46.17
C THR A 354 28.33 4.39 -45.50
N ARG A 355 27.24 4.62 -46.25
CA ARG A 355 26.03 5.28 -45.73
C ARG A 355 25.38 4.49 -44.60
N PHE A 356 25.28 3.17 -44.76
CA PHE A 356 24.69 2.27 -43.78
C PHE A 356 25.50 2.24 -42.48
N CYS A 357 26.81 2.04 -42.58
CA CYS A 357 27.70 2.01 -41.42
C CYS A 357 27.71 3.33 -40.67
N ALA A 358 27.75 4.47 -41.37
CA ALA A 358 27.72 5.79 -40.75
C ALA A 358 26.38 6.08 -40.04
N TYR A 359 25.25 5.64 -40.61
CA TYR A 359 23.94 5.87 -40.00
C TYR A 359 23.72 5.01 -38.73
N PHE A 360 24.19 3.75 -38.75
CA PHE A 360 24.00 2.80 -37.65
C PHE A 360 25.18 2.73 -36.66
N ASP A 361 26.13 3.67 -36.74
CA ASP A 361 27.31 3.75 -35.86
C ASP A 361 28.13 2.45 -35.85
N ILE A 362 28.34 1.86 -37.04
CA ILE A 362 29.17 0.66 -37.25
C ILE A 362 30.57 1.12 -37.67
N THR A 363 31.55 0.99 -36.78
CA THR A 363 32.93 1.43 -37.00
C THR A 363 33.93 0.27 -36.93
N ASP A 364 35.17 0.52 -37.37
CA ASP A 364 36.25 -0.49 -37.35
C ASP A 364 36.66 -0.82 -35.91
N GLU A 365 36.61 0.14 -34.98
CA GLU A 365 36.94 -0.07 -33.56
C GLU A 365 35.87 -0.88 -32.79
N GLY A 366 34.64 -0.88 -33.30
CA GLY A 366 33.48 -1.41 -32.59
C GLY A 366 32.91 -0.43 -31.56
N ASN A 367 31.61 -0.55 -31.31
CA ASN A 367 30.92 0.17 -30.23
C ASN A 367 30.59 -0.73 -29.02
N TRP A 368 30.83 -2.05 -29.12
CA TRP A 368 30.65 -3.03 -28.04
C TRP A 368 31.49 -4.29 -28.27
N GLU A 369 32.35 -4.66 -27.31
CA GLU A 369 33.18 -5.90 -27.35
C GLU A 369 33.95 -6.15 -28.67
N HIS A 370 34.51 -5.09 -29.28
CA HIS A 370 35.19 -5.12 -30.59
C HIS A 370 34.28 -5.48 -31.78
N THR A 371 32.96 -5.40 -31.59
CA THR A 371 31.93 -5.52 -32.62
C THR A 371 31.01 -4.30 -32.57
N ASN A 372 30.00 -4.23 -33.44
CA ASN A 372 29.03 -3.14 -33.43
C ASN A 372 27.61 -3.64 -33.22
N ILE A 373 26.94 -3.06 -32.24
CA ILE A 373 25.49 -3.08 -32.10
C ILE A 373 24.94 -1.89 -32.90
N PRO A 374 24.12 -2.12 -33.94
CA PRO A 374 23.51 -1.02 -34.69
C PRO A 374 22.76 -0.05 -33.77
N ARG A 375 23.03 1.24 -33.86
CA ARG A 375 22.35 2.32 -33.12
C ARG A 375 22.25 3.59 -33.97
N THR A 376 21.28 4.47 -33.71
CA THR A 376 21.15 5.76 -34.42
C THR A 376 21.58 6.92 -33.54
N LYS A 377 22.89 7.06 -33.33
CA LYS A 377 23.49 8.08 -32.44
C LYS A 377 23.28 9.51 -32.92
N LYS A 378 23.15 9.71 -34.24
CA LYS A 378 22.93 11.00 -34.89
C LYS A 378 21.63 10.95 -35.71
N SER A 379 21.01 12.12 -35.88
CA SER A 379 19.84 12.24 -36.76
C SER A 379 20.21 11.88 -38.21
N LEU A 380 19.23 11.42 -38.97
CA LEU A 380 19.40 11.11 -40.39
C LEU A 380 19.89 12.34 -41.17
N GLU A 381 19.39 13.51 -40.81
CA GLU A 381 19.74 14.80 -41.41
C GLU A 381 21.22 15.14 -41.16
N THR A 382 21.70 14.94 -39.92
CA THR A 382 23.12 15.15 -39.56
C THR A 382 24.04 14.21 -40.33
N VAL A 383 23.68 12.92 -40.42
CA VAL A 383 24.51 11.94 -41.16
C VAL A 383 24.51 12.25 -42.66
N ALA A 384 23.37 12.68 -43.22
CA ALA A 384 23.29 13.06 -44.63
C ALA A 384 24.20 14.26 -44.95
N GLU A 385 24.25 15.25 -44.06
CA GLU A 385 25.15 16.41 -44.15
C GLU A 385 26.62 15.99 -44.11
N GLU A 386 27.01 15.15 -43.14
CA GLU A 386 28.39 14.65 -42.99
C GLU A 386 28.86 13.84 -44.22
N LEU A 387 27.95 13.12 -44.87
CA LEU A 387 28.21 12.31 -46.06
C LEU A 387 28.04 13.09 -47.38
N GLY A 388 27.66 14.37 -47.33
CA GLY A 388 27.45 15.19 -48.52
C GLY A 388 26.34 14.68 -49.44
N CYS A 389 25.27 14.09 -48.90
CA CYS A 389 24.12 13.59 -49.64
C CYS A 389 22.80 14.18 -49.13
N SER A 390 21.70 14.02 -49.87
CA SER A 390 20.41 14.49 -49.37
C SER A 390 19.83 13.54 -48.32
N PRO A 391 19.07 14.04 -47.31
CA PRO A 391 18.36 13.17 -46.36
C PRO A 391 17.43 12.17 -47.06
N LYS A 392 16.85 12.55 -48.20
CA LYS A 392 16.01 11.64 -48.99
C LYS A 392 16.82 10.46 -49.54
N ASP A 393 17.98 10.73 -50.14
CA ASP A 393 18.86 9.68 -50.71
C ASP A 393 19.39 8.74 -49.62
N LEU A 394 19.76 9.28 -48.45
CA LEU A 394 20.18 8.48 -47.31
C LEU A 394 19.04 7.58 -46.85
N ARG A 395 17.82 8.11 -46.65
CA ARG A 395 16.64 7.33 -46.25
C ARG A 395 16.35 6.20 -47.23
N GLU A 396 16.36 6.47 -48.53
CA GLU A 396 16.16 5.45 -49.58
C GLU A 396 17.27 4.38 -49.57
N THR A 397 18.52 4.79 -49.30
CA THR A 397 19.65 3.88 -49.12
C THR A 397 19.43 2.95 -47.93
N ILE A 398 19.09 3.51 -46.75
CA ILE A 398 18.88 2.74 -45.52
C ILE A 398 17.73 1.75 -45.66
N MET A 399 16.58 2.16 -46.22
CA MET A 399 15.44 1.25 -46.42
C MET A 399 15.80 0.03 -47.27
N ARG A 400 16.49 0.24 -48.41
CA ARG A 400 16.94 -0.86 -49.27
C ARG A 400 18.01 -1.72 -48.60
N ALA A 401 19.01 -1.09 -47.99
CA ALA A 401 20.14 -1.78 -47.37
C ALA A 401 19.71 -2.62 -46.16
N LYS A 402 18.81 -2.10 -45.30
CA LYS A 402 18.26 -2.80 -44.14
C LYS A 402 17.62 -4.13 -44.55
N SER A 403 16.82 -4.14 -45.60
CA SER A 403 16.22 -5.38 -46.14
C SER A 403 17.29 -6.39 -46.57
N THR A 404 18.34 -5.96 -47.29
CA THR A 404 19.42 -6.85 -47.75
C THR A 404 20.24 -7.40 -46.57
N VAL A 405 20.57 -6.56 -45.59
CA VAL A 405 21.29 -6.96 -44.37
C VAL A 405 20.46 -7.93 -43.55
N TYR A 406 19.16 -7.70 -43.41
CA TYR A 406 18.24 -8.65 -42.75
C TYR A 406 18.23 -10.02 -43.45
N GLN A 407 18.12 -10.07 -44.78
CA GLN A 407 18.18 -11.32 -45.54
C GLN A 407 19.53 -12.05 -45.38
N SER A 408 20.63 -11.32 -45.22
CA SER A 408 21.92 -11.91 -44.88
C SER A 408 21.94 -12.46 -43.45
N ARG A 409 21.34 -11.75 -42.49
CA ARG A 409 21.21 -12.17 -41.09
C ARG A 409 20.49 -13.51 -40.96
N LEU A 410 19.44 -13.74 -41.75
CA LEU A 410 18.68 -15.00 -41.75
C LEU A 410 19.51 -16.25 -42.14
N LYS A 411 20.72 -16.07 -42.69
CA LYS A 411 21.65 -17.17 -42.98
C LYS A 411 22.53 -17.55 -41.79
N ARG A 412 22.54 -16.73 -40.73
CA ARG A 412 23.22 -17.03 -39.46
C ARG A 412 22.38 -18.00 -38.65
N VAL A 413 23.00 -18.69 -37.69
CA VAL A 413 22.26 -19.52 -36.72
C VAL A 413 21.42 -18.59 -35.85
N PRO A 414 20.08 -18.71 -35.83
CA PRO A 414 19.24 -17.87 -34.99
C PRO A 414 19.40 -18.25 -33.51
N PRO A 415 19.09 -17.33 -32.58
CA PRO A 415 18.91 -17.69 -31.18
C PRO A 415 17.78 -18.71 -31.00
N GLY A 416 17.81 -19.45 -29.89
CA GLY A 416 16.77 -20.42 -29.55
C GLY A 416 15.40 -19.74 -29.45
N LEU A 417 14.37 -20.37 -30.03
CA LEU A 417 12.98 -19.93 -29.91
C LEU A 417 12.30 -20.69 -28.78
N ASP A 418 11.76 -19.99 -27.80
CA ASP A 418 10.80 -20.55 -26.86
C ASP A 418 9.41 -20.42 -27.51
N ASP A 419 8.96 -21.53 -28.11
CA ASP A 419 7.72 -21.63 -28.88
C ASP A 419 6.50 -21.97 -28.00
N LYS A 420 6.60 -21.79 -26.68
CA LYS A 420 5.43 -21.84 -25.79
C LYS A 420 4.50 -20.66 -26.08
N ILE A 421 3.20 -20.91 -26.07
CA ILE A 421 2.16 -19.89 -26.10
C ILE A 421 1.59 -19.76 -24.69
N ILE A 422 1.72 -18.59 -24.07
CA ILE A 422 1.24 -18.29 -22.71
C ILE A 422 0.04 -17.35 -22.79
N THR A 423 -1.06 -17.73 -22.12
CA THR A 423 -2.35 -17.02 -22.17
C THR A 423 -2.24 -15.56 -21.77
N ALA A 424 -1.63 -15.23 -20.62
CA ALA A 424 -1.42 -13.85 -20.18
C ALA A 424 -0.66 -12.99 -21.20
N TRP A 425 0.45 -13.50 -21.73
CA TRP A 425 1.30 -12.74 -22.66
C TRP A 425 0.65 -12.56 -24.03
N ASN A 426 -0.12 -13.57 -24.47
CA ASN A 426 -0.96 -13.46 -25.65
C ASN A 426 -2.08 -12.44 -25.44
N GLY A 427 -2.71 -12.39 -24.27
CA GLY A 427 -3.68 -11.33 -23.93
C GLY A 427 -3.08 -9.93 -24.12
N MET A 428 -1.87 -9.69 -23.60
CA MET A 428 -1.16 -8.42 -23.82
C MET A 428 -0.95 -8.12 -25.31
N MET A 429 -0.41 -9.07 -26.08
CA MET A 429 -0.11 -8.85 -27.50
C MET A 429 -1.38 -8.72 -28.35
N ILE A 430 -2.44 -9.47 -28.06
CA ILE A 430 -3.75 -9.36 -28.73
C ILE A 430 -4.29 -7.94 -28.53
N GLY A 431 -4.31 -7.44 -27.30
CA GLY A 431 -4.76 -6.08 -27.00
C GLY A 431 -3.91 -5.01 -27.72
N THR A 432 -2.59 -5.18 -27.75
CA THR A 432 -1.68 -4.29 -28.47
C THR A 432 -1.90 -4.32 -29.98
N MET A 433 -2.04 -5.49 -30.59
CA MET A 433 -2.32 -5.66 -32.02
C MET A 433 -3.68 -5.05 -32.41
N ALA A 434 -4.70 -5.23 -31.57
CA ALA A 434 -6.02 -4.62 -31.75
C ALA A 434 -5.93 -3.09 -31.72
N GLU A 435 -5.24 -2.54 -30.71
CA GLU A 435 -5.06 -1.10 -30.55
C GLU A 435 -4.24 -0.49 -31.70
N ALA A 436 -3.13 -1.12 -32.07
CA ALA A 436 -2.29 -0.68 -33.18
C ALA A 436 -3.04 -0.78 -34.51
N GLY A 437 -3.76 -1.87 -34.76
CA GLY A 437 -4.58 -2.03 -35.97
C GLY A 437 -5.64 -0.94 -36.10
N ARG A 438 -6.27 -0.56 -34.97
CA ARG A 438 -7.24 0.52 -34.86
C ARG A 438 -6.61 1.90 -35.11
N VAL A 439 -5.55 2.25 -34.41
CA VAL A 439 -4.89 3.58 -34.46
C VAL A 439 -4.11 3.78 -35.75
N LEU A 440 -3.35 2.77 -36.18
CA LEU A 440 -2.48 2.85 -37.35
C LEU A 440 -3.23 2.62 -38.65
N ASN A 441 -4.49 2.15 -38.57
CA ASN A 441 -5.33 1.72 -39.68
C ASN A 441 -4.66 0.65 -40.55
N HIS A 442 -4.12 -0.38 -39.89
CA HIS A 442 -3.32 -1.43 -40.51
C HIS A 442 -3.98 -2.80 -40.31
N GLN A 443 -4.64 -3.31 -41.36
CA GLN A 443 -5.47 -4.51 -41.31
C GLN A 443 -4.72 -5.77 -40.83
N PRO A 444 -3.47 -6.05 -41.25
CA PRO A 444 -2.73 -7.22 -40.76
C PRO A 444 -2.61 -7.32 -39.23
N TYR A 445 -2.57 -6.19 -38.50
CA TYR A 445 -2.54 -6.22 -37.04
C TYR A 445 -3.89 -6.61 -36.44
N LEU A 446 -4.99 -6.11 -37.00
CA LEU A 446 -6.34 -6.54 -36.59
C LEU A 446 -6.56 -8.02 -36.87
N ASP A 447 -6.13 -8.50 -38.05
CA ASP A 447 -6.25 -9.91 -38.43
C ASP A 447 -5.41 -10.81 -37.49
N GLY A 448 -4.20 -10.36 -37.12
CA GLY A 448 -3.36 -11.03 -36.13
C GLY A 448 -4.02 -11.10 -34.75
N ALA A 449 -4.59 -9.99 -34.28
CA ALA A 449 -5.32 -9.95 -33.00
C ALA A 449 -6.52 -10.90 -33.00
N ILE A 450 -7.34 -10.89 -34.06
CA ILE A 450 -8.51 -11.76 -34.21
C ILE A 450 -8.10 -13.24 -34.23
N ARG A 451 -7.09 -13.60 -35.02
CA ARG A 451 -6.61 -14.99 -35.11
C ARG A 451 -6.09 -15.48 -33.76
N ALA A 452 -5.31 -14.69 -33.05
CA ALA A 452 -4.79 -15.05 -31.73
C ALA A 452 -5.89 -15.11 -30.66
N ALA A 453 -6.85 -14.19 -30.68
CA ALA A 453 -8.03 -14.23 -29.79
C ALA A 453 -8.87 -15.48 -30.03
N ASP A 454 -9.13 -15.83 -31.29
CA ASP A 454 -9.87 -17.04 -31.64
C ASP A 454 -9.12 -18.31 -31.26
N PHE A 455 -7.80 -18.34 -31.46
CA PHE A 455 -6.97 -19.44 -30.98
C PHE A 455 -7.09 -19.60 -29.46
N LEU A 456 -6.99 -18.51 -28.69
CA LEU A 456 -7.13 -18.53 -27.22
C LEU A 456 -8.51 -19.05 -26.79
N LEU A 457 -9.59 -18.50 -27.37
CA LEU A 457 -10.96 -18.87 -27.03
C LEU A 457 -11.34 -20.30 -27.44
N THR A 458 -10.65 -20.89 -28.42
CA THR A 458 -10.94 -22.24 -28.92
C THR A 458 -10.01 -23.31 -28.34
N THR A 459 -8.74 -23.00 -28.15
CA THR A 459 -7.68 -23.98 -27.83
C THR A 459 -7.20 -23.87 -26.38
N LEU A 460 -7.10 -22.65 -25.86
CA LEU A 460 -6.68 -22.38 -24.48
C LEU A 460 -7.87 -22.22 -23.53
N SER A 461 -9.10 -22.37 -24.01
CA SER A 461 -10.31 -22.32 -23.18
C SER A 461 -10.88 -23.71 -22.90
N ARG A 462 -11.59 -23.80 -21.79
CA ARG A 462 -12.27 -24.99 -21.26
C ARG A 462 -13.74 -24.63 -21.00
N PRO A 463 -14.61 -25.63 -20.73
CA PRO A 463 -15.99 -25.36 -20.31
C PRO A 463 -16.05 -24.34 -19.16
N GLU A 464 -17.15 -23.56 -19.14
CA GLU A 464 -17.41 -22.56 -18.10
C GLU A 464 -16.35 -21.44 -18.04
N SER A 465 -15.79 -21.07 -19.19
CA SER A 465 -14.80 -19.99 -19.35
C SER A 465 -13.53 -20.17 -18.52
N ARG A 466 -13.18 -21.42 -18.18
CA ARG A 466 -11.89 -21.74 -17.56
C ARG A 466 -10.78 -21.71 -18.61
N LEU A 467 -9.57 -21.31 -18.23
CA LEU A 467 -8.43 -21.20 -19.15
C LEU A 467 -7.31 -22.20 -18.82
N TRP A 468 -6.63 -22.65 -19.86
CA TRP A 468 -5.30 -23.25 -19.79
C TRP A 468 -4.26 -22.12 -19.82
N ARG A 469 -3.13 -22.34 -19.15
CA ARG A 469 -2.05 -21.35 -19.11
C ARG A 469 -1.15 -21.41 -20.33
N THR A 470 -0.75 -22.62 -20.72
CA THR A 470 0.30 -22.85 -21.72
C THR A 470 -0.18 -23.80 -22.81
N TYR A 471 0.25 -23.53 -24.03
CA TYR A 471 0.14 -24.44 -25.17
C TYR A 471 1.49 -24.59 -25.84
N ARG A 472 1.87 -25.82 -26.14
CA ARG A 472 3.02 -26.13 -26.99
C ARG A 472 2.85 -27.48 -27.66
N ALA A 473 3.28 -27.58 -28.91
CA ALA A 473 3.30 -28.83 -29.68
C ALA A 473 1.96 -29.60 -29.67
N GLY A 474 0.83 -28.89 -29.82
CA GLY A 474 -0.50 -29.49 -29.83
C GLY A 474 -1.09 -29.80 -28.46
N HIS A 475 -0.43 -29.42 -27.36
CA HIS A 475 -0.84 -29.73 -26.00
C HIS A 475 -1.08 -28.47 -25.16
N ALA A 476 -2.36 -28.18 -24.88
CA ALA A 476 -2.76 -27.18 -23.89
C ALA A 476 -2.83 -27.82 -22.49
N HIS A 477 -2.17 -27.22 -21.50
CA HIS A 477 -2.10 -27.77 -20.14
C HIS A 477 -1.81 -26.68 -19.09
N LEU A 478 -1.81 -27.09 -17.82
CA LEU A 478 -1.73 -26.29 -16.61
C LEU A 478 -2.88 -25.29 -16.41
N ASN A 479 -3.43 -25.28 -15.22
CA ASN A 479 -4.48 -24.33 -14.87
C ASN A 479 -3.95 -22.89 -14.99
N ALA A 480 -4.75 -22.03 -15.61
CA ALA A 480 -4.48 -20.59 -15.67
C ALA A 480 -4.50 -19.94 -14.29
N CYS A 481 -3.63 -18.94 -14.12
CA CYS A 481 -3.57 -18.07 -12.95
C CYS A 481 -4.33 -16.76 -13.19
N LEU A 482 -4.45 -15.92 -12.16
CA LEU A 482 -5.15 -14.64 -12.20
C LEU A 482 -4.78 -13.78 -13.42
N GLU A 483 -3.48 -13.67 -13.72
CA GLU A 483 -2.99 -12.87 -14.83
C GLU A 483 -3.55 -13.33 -16.18
N ASP A 484 -3.70 -14.63 -16.39
CA ASP A 484 -4.18 -15.18 -17.66
C ASP A 484 -5.62 -14.73 -17.93
N TYR A 485 -6.49 -14.76 -16.91
CA TYR A 485 -7.86 -14.27 -17.00
C TYR A 485 -7.92 -12.74 -17.14
N ALA A 486 -7.12 -12.02 -16.34
CA ALA A 486 -7.12 -10.56 -16.34
C ALA A 486 -6.69 -9.98 -17.71
N TYR A 487 -5.58 -10.48 -18.26
CA TYR A 487 -5.09 -10.05 -19.56
C TYR A 487 -5.98 -10.52 -20.71
N ALA A 488 -6.54 -11.74 -20.65
CA ALA A 488 -7.48 -12.20 -21.66
C ALA A 488 -8.76 -11.33 -21.67
N ALA A 489 -9.32 -11.01 -20.50
CA ALA A 489 -10.49 -10.14 -20.40
C ALA A 489 -10.21 -8.73 -20.97
N GLU A 490 -9.07 -8.12 -20.60
CA GLU A 490 -8.69 -6.81 -21.15
C GLU A 490 -8.48 -6.86 -22.68
N ALA A 491 -7.88 -7.94 -23.19
CA ALA A 491 -7.67 -8.16 -24.63
C ALA A 491 -9.00 -8.29 -25.39
N MET A 492 -9.98 -9.01 -24.83
CA MET A 492 -11.30 -9.16 -25.44
C MET A 492 -12.03 -7.82 -25.56
N ILE A 493 -11.91 -6.94 -24.55
CA ILE A 493 -12.44 -5.58 -24.63
C ILE A 493 -11.72 -4.79 -25.74
N ASP A 494 -10.38 -4.87 -25.81
CA ASP A 494 -9.59 -4.17 -26.82
C ASP A 494 -9.93 -4.63 -28.25
N VAL A 495 -10.14 -5.94 -28.47
CA VAL A 495 -10.59 -6.48 -29.78
C VAL A 495 -12.01 -6.04 -30.10
N TYR A 496 -12.93 -6.02 -29.12
CA TYR A 496 -14.27 -5.51 -29.31
C TYR A 496 -14.26 -4.03 -29.72
N GLU A 497 -13.53 -3.17 -29.01
CA GLU A 497 -13.43 -1.74 -29.35
C GLU A 497 -12.73 -1.47 -30.69
N ALA A 498 -11.87 -2.38 -31.16
CA ALA A 498 -11.23 -2.25 -32.47
C ALA A 498 -12.14 -2.69 -33.62
N THR A 499 -13.01 -3.68 -33.40
CA THR A 499 -13.74 -4.39 -34.46
C THR A 499 -15.25 -4.16 -34.46
N GLY A 500 -15.84 -3.92 -33.28
CA GLY A 500 -17.28 -3.93 -33.03
C GLY A 500 -17.91 -5.33 -32.96
N HIS A 501 -17.12 -6.41 -32.94
CA HIS A 501 -17.65 -7.77 -32.85
C HIS A 501 -18.07 -8.11 -31.41
N GLU A 502 -19.38 -8.07 -31.13
CA GLU A 502 -19.95 -8.24 -29.78
C GLU A 502 -19.53 -9.53 -29.06
N ARG A 503 -19.21 -10.60 -29.80
CA ARG A 503 -18.78 -11.87 -29.19
C ARG A 503 -17.62 -11.68 -28.21
N TYR A 504 -16.65 -10.82 -28.53
CA TYR A 504 -15.49 -10.62 -27.66
C TYR A 504 -15.88 -9.88 -26.39
N LEU A 505 -16.79 -8.91 -26.45
CA LEU A 505 -17.27 -8.26 -25.24
C LEU A 505 -17.98 -9.26 -24.31
N HIS A 506 -18.78 -10.17 -24.86
CA HIS A 506 -19.41 -11.25 -24.08
C HIS A 506 -18.40 -12.20 -23.43
N GLU A 507 -17.35 -12.59 -24.16
CA GLU A 507 -16.27 -13.41 -23.59
C GLU A 507 -15.51 -12.64 -22.50
N GLY A 508 -15.26 -11.34 -22.71
CA GLY A 508 -14.65 -10.47 -21.70
C GLY A 508 -15.47 -10.39 -20.40
N VAL A 509 -16.81 -10.29 -20.52
CA VAL A 509 -17.72 -10.36 -19.36
C VAL A 509 -17.63 -11.73 -18.68
N SER A 510 -17.66 -12.83 -19.44
CA SER A 510 -17.62 -14.19 -18.88
C SER A 510 -16.32 -14.47 -18.12
N LEU A 511 -15.19 -13.99 -18.66
CA LEU A 511 -13.89 -14.04 -17.97
C LEU A 511 -13.87 -13.18 -16.70
N ALA A 512 -14.51 -12.00 -16.72
CA ALA A 512 -14.61 -11.14 -15.54
C ALA A 512 -15.49 -11.72 -14.44
N GLU A 513 -16.57 -12.42 -14.80
CA GLU A 513 -17.39 -13.15 -13.83
C GLU A 513 -16.61 -14.29 -13.18
N ARG A 514 -15.79 -15.00 -13.97
CA ARG A 514 -14.86 -16.02 -13.46
C ARG A 514 -13.78 -15.43 -12.55
N LEU A 515 -13.27 -14.23 -12.83
CA LEU A 515 -12.35 -13.51 -11.93
C LEU A 515 -12.95 -13.31 -10.53
N LEU A 516 -14.22 -12.89 -10.46
CA LEU A 516 -14.91 -12.69 -9.18
C LEU A 516 -15.20 -14.01 -8.46
N GLU A 517 -15.56 -15.06 -9.20
CA GLU A 517 -15.91 -16.35 -8.61
C GLU A 517 -14.68 -17.10 -8.07
N ASP A 518 -13.62 -17.19 -8.86
CA ASP A 518 -12.50 -18.08 -8.58
C ASP A 518 -11.34 -17.39 -7.84
N PHE A 519 -11.20 -16.06 -7.96
CA PHE A 519 -9.99 -15.35 -7.49
C PHE A 519 -10.23 -14.27 -6.43
N GLU A 520 -11.44 -13.71 -6.31
CA GLU A 520 -11.70 -12.60 -5.37
C GLU A 520 -11.44 -12.98 -3.90
N ASP A 521 -10.68 -12.16 -3.18
CA ASP A 521 -10.64 -12.18 -1.72
C ASP A 521 -11.77 -11.28 -1.20
N ARG A 522 -12.89 -11.89 -0.83
CA ARG A 522 -14.08 -11.19 -0.31
C ARG A 522 -13.87 -10.55 1.05
N ASP A 523 -12.89 -11.01 1.83
CA ASP A 523 -12.65 -10.54 3.19
C ASP A 523 -11.79 -9.26 3.20
N HIS A 524 -10.77 -9.23 2.33
CA HIS A 524 -9.75 -8.17 2.29
C HIS A 524 -9.75 -7.34 0.99
N GLY A 525 -10.51 -7.74 -0.02
CA GLY A 525 -10.43 -7.18 -1.37
C GLY A 525 -9.22 -7.69 -2.16
N GLY A 526 -9.22 -7.38 -3.46
CA GLY A 526 -8.21 -7.88 -4.39
C GLY A 526 -8.45 -9.33 -4.79
N PHE A 527 -7.45 -9.91 -5.44
CA PHE A 527 -7.51 -11.21 -6.07
C PHE A 527 -6.29 -12.05 -5.71
N PHE A 528 -6.52 -13.32 -5.43
CA PHE A 528 -5.48 -14.32 -5.27
C PHE A 528 -4.84 -14.70 -6.61
N THR A 529 -3.59 -15.14 -6.60
CA THR A 529 -2.87 -15.55 -7.82
C THR A 529 -3.45 -16.82 -8.46
N THR A 530 -3.90 -17.78 -7.65
CA THR A 530 -4.47 -19.06 -8.12
C THR A 530 -5.96 -19.13 -7.86
N ALA A 531 -6.71 -19.94 -8.63
CA ALA A 531 -8.14 -20.19 -8.43
C ALA A 531 -8.43 -21.01 -7.15
N THR A 532 -9.68 -21.01 -6.68
CA THR A 532 -10.11 -21.78 -5.49
C THR A 532 -9.96 -23.30 -5.64
N ASP A 533 -10.06 -23.82 -6.86
CA ASP A 533 -9.89 -25.23 -7.22
C ASP A 533 -8.49 -25.57 -7.76
N HIS A 534 -7.55 -24.62 -7.67
CA HIS A 534 -6.16 -24.84 -8.05
C HIS A 534 -5.45 -25.77 -7.05
N GLU A 535 -4.30 -26.32 -7.45
CA GLU A 535 -3.41 -27.06 -6.54
C GLU A 535 -3.15 -26.25 -5.26
N ALA A 536 -3.43 -26.86 -4.10
CA ALA A 536 -3.23 -26.24 -2.79
C ALA A 536 -1.73 -26.19 -2.44
N LEU A 537 -1.16 -24.99 -2.44
CA LEU A 537 0.21 -24.69 -2.01
C LEU A 537 0.24 -24.19 -0.56
N ILE A 538 1.45 -24.04 0.01
CA ILE A 538 1.66 -23.61 1.41
C ILE A 538 1.01 -22.25 1.74
N ILE A 539 0.86 -21.39 0.73
CA ILE A 539 0.27 -20.06 0.80
C ILE A 539 -0.42 -19.79 -0.54
N ARG A 540 -1.59 -19.16 -0.52
CA ARG A 540 -2.22 -18.60 -1.73
C ARG A 540 -1.75 -17.14 -1.88
N GLY A 541 -0.87 -16.90 -2.84
CA GLY A 541 -0.22 -15.61 -3.08
C GLY A 541 -1.17 -14.52 -3.57
N ARG A 542 -0.66 -13.28 -3.54
CA ARG A 542 -1.35 -12.04 -3.93
C ARG A 542 -0.31 -11.01 -4.31
N GLU A 543 -0.20 -10.71 -5.60
CA GLU A 543 0.70 -9.68 -6.10
C GLU A 543 -0.03 -8.34 -6.31
N GLY A 544 0.47 -7.28 -5.67
CA GLY A 544 -0.06 -5.92 -5.81
C GLY A 544 0.73 -5.04 -6.76
N ALA A 545 2.04 -4.91 -6.52
CA ALA A 545 2.91 -3.99 -7.24
C ALA A 545 3.17 -4.46 -8.67
N ASP A 546 3.34 -3.51 -9.59
CA ASP A 546 3.71 -3.81 -10.97
C ASP A 546 5.20 -4.19 -11.03
N GLY A 547 5.50 -5.30 -11.72
CA GLY A 547 6.85 -5.76 -11.99
C GLY A 547 7.32 -5.37 -13.39
N ALA A 548 7.96 -6.31 -14.09
CA ALA A 548 8.26 -6.16 -15.52
C ALA A 548 6.97 -6.08 -16.37
N ILE A 549 5.90 -6.69 -15.88
CA ILE A 549 4.53 -6.58 -16.41
C ILE A 549 3.62 -5.98 -15.33
N PRO A 550 2.50 -5.33 -15.70
CA PRO A 550 1.48 -4.94 -14.73
C PRO A 550 0.99 -6.12 -13.88
N SER A 551 0.67 -5.89 -12.62
CA SER A 551 0.20 -6.96 -11.73
C SER A 551 -1.16 -7.50 -12.18
N GLY A 552 -1.37 -8.81 -12.04
CA GLY A 552 -2.66 -9.44 -12.36
C GLY A 552 -3.84 -8.78 -11.62
N ASN A 553 -3.63 -8.33 -10.39
CA ASN A 553 -4.60 -7.56 -9.61
C ASN A 553 -4.97 -6.23 -10.28
N ALA A 554 -3.98 -5.44 -10.69
CA ALA A 554 -4.21 -4.15 -11.31
C ALA A 554 -4.88 -4.28 -12.69
N VAL A 555 -4.54 -5.33 -13.45
CA VAL A 555 -5.19 -5.62 -14.73
C VAL A 555 -6.61 -6.14 -14.55
N ALA A 556 -6.88 -7.00 -13.57
CA ALA A 556 -8.24 -7.42 -13.23
C ALA A 556 -9.10 -6.22 -12.84
N ALA A 557 -8.59 -5.32 -12.00
CA ALA A 557 -9.27 -4.08 -11.63
C ALA A 557 -9.53 -3.17 -12.86
N SER A 558 -8.59 -3.11 -13.81
CA SER A 558 -8.74 -2.37 -15.07
C SER A 558 -9.86 -2.96 -15.95
N ALA A 559 -9.83 -4.28 -16.18
CA ALA A 559 -10.84 -4.97 -16.97
C ALA A 559 -12.24 -4.84 -16.36
N LEU A 560 -12.37 -5.08 -15.05
CA LEU A 560 -13.62 -4.92 -14.30
C LEU A 560 -14.14 -3.48 -14.35
N SER A 561 -13.26 -2.49 -14.20
CA SER A 561 -13.64 -1.07 -14.30
C SER A 561 -14.20 -0.76 -15.70
N ARG A 562 -13.51 -1.16 -16.78
CA ARG A 562 -13.97 -0.93 -18.16
C ARG A 562 -15.29 -1.65 -18.45
N LEU A 563 -15.40 -2.91 -18.06
CA LEU A 563 -16.64 -3.69 -18.24
C LEU A 563 -17.80 -3.12 -17.43
N SER A 564 -17.54 -2.52 -16.26
CA SER A 564 -18.57 -1.84 -15.48
C SER A 564 -19.24 -0.70 -16.27
N PHE A 565 -18.47 0.02 -17.10
CA PHE A 565 -19.01 1.10 -17.95
C PHE A 565 -19.63 0.58 -19.25
N HIS A 566 -19.12 -0.52 -19.82
CA HIS A 566 -19.80 -1.17 -20.94
C HIS A 566 -21.17 -1.73 -20.55
N GLY A 567 -21.26 -2.41 -19.41
CA GLY A 567 -22.43 -3.20 -19.00
C GLY A 567 -23.29 -2.61 -17.88
N ASP A 568 -22.98 -1.41 -17.38
CA ASP A 568 -23.61 -0.81 -16.18
C ASP A 568 -23.58 -1.77 -14.95
N ARG A 569 -22.43 -2.40 -14.73
CA ARG A 569 -22.21 -3.44 -13.71
C ARG A 569 -21.55 -2.89 -12.45
N GLU A 570 -22.38 -2.47 -11.49
CA GLU A 570 -21.91 -1.89 -10.22
C GLU A 570 -21.12 -2.89 -9.35
N ASP A 571 -21.40 -4.19 -9.45
CA ASP A 571 -20.62 -5.24 -8.81
C ASP A 571 -19.17 -5.28 -9.32
N PHE A 572 -18.95 -5.12 -10.64
CA PHE A 572 -17.61 -5.02 -11.22
C PHE A 572 -16.87 -3.77 -10.76
N ARG A 573 -17.58 -2.63 -10.70
CA ARG A 573 -17.02 -1.37 -10.19
C ARG A 573 -16.57 -1.49 -8.74
N LYS A 574 -17.38 -2.15 -7.89
CA LYS A 574 -17.06 -2.41 -6.49
C LYS A 574 -15.86 -3.34 -6.33
N ALA A 575 -15.79 -4.42 -7.10
CA ALA A 575 -14.65 -5.34 -7.07
C ALA A 575 -13.34 -4.65 -7.50
N ALA A 576 -13.37 -3.87 -8.58
CA ALA A 576 -12.22 -3.06 -8.99
C ALA A 576 -11.77 -2.07 -7.91
N THR A 577 -12.72 -1.38 -7.29
CA THR A 577 -12.48 -0.47 -6.17
C THR A 577 -11.80 -1.18 -5.00
N ASN A 578 -12.33 -2.34 -4.60
CA ASN A 578 -11.79 -3.13 -3.49
C ASN A 578 -10.38 -3.66 -3.80
N ALA A 579 -10.11 -4.03 -5.05
CA ALA A 579 -8.79 -4.47 -5.48
C ALA A 579 -7.73 -3.38 -5.34
N ILE A 580 -8.05 -2.13 -5.68
CA ILE A 580 -7.15 -0.99 -5.46
C ILE A 580 -6.95 -0.74 -3.96
N ARG A 581 -8.02 -0.76 -3.17
CA ARG A 581 -7.96 -0.48 -1.73
C ARG A 581 -7.15 -1.52 -0.96
N ALA A 582 -7.19 -2.79 -1.39
CA ALA A 582 -6.40 -3.86 -0.80
C ALA A 582 -4.90 -3.53 -0.76
N TYR A 583 -4.41 -2.72 -1.70
CA TYR A 583 -3.01 -2.29 -1.78
C TYR A 583 -2.78 -0.82 -1.41
N GLY A 584 -3.79 -0.13 -0.86
CA GLY A 584 -3.75 1.32 -0.64
C GLY A 584 -2.59 1.79 0.24
N GLN A 585 -2.20 1.01 1.25
CA GLN A 585 -1.01 1.32 2.06
C GLN A 585 0.29 1.27 1.26
N GLN A 586 0.47 0.22 0.45
CA GLN A 586 1.67 0.05 -0.38
C GLN A 586 1.72 1.10 -1.48
N ILE A 587 0.57 1.42 -2.08
CA ILE A 587 0.43 2.52 -3.04
C ILE A 587 0.82 3.84 -2.39
N GLY A 588 0.39 4.12 -1.16
CA GLY A 588 0.79 5.35 -0.45
C GLY A 588 2.29 5.41 -0.10
N GLN A 589 2.95 4.27 0.11
CA GLN A 589 4.38 4.21 0.44
C GLN A 589 5.28 4.32 -0.81
N VAL A 590 4.95 3.58 -1.87
CA VAL A 590 5.73 3.53 -3.12
C VAL A 590 4.81 3.66 -4.35
N PRO A 591 4.14 4.82 -4.56
CA PRO A 591 3.20 5.01 -5.67
C PRO A 591 3.76 4.65 -7.05
N ARG A 592 5.06 4.93 -7.30
CA ARG A 592 5.72 4.62 -8.56
C ARG A 592 5.74 3.12 -8.90
N GLY A 593 5.62 2.25 -7.90
CA GLY A 593 5.52 0.79 -8.08
C GLY A 593 4.13 0.30 -8.48
N PHE A 594 3.13 1.19 -8.61
CA PHE A 594 1.74 0.83 -8.90
C PHE A 594 1.11 1.61 -10.08
N PRO A 595 1.83 1.90 -11.19
CA PRO A 595 1.31 2.74 -12.27
C PRO A 595 -0.01 2.23 -12.88
N LYS A 596 -0.20 0.92 -13.08
CA LYS A 596 -1.46 0.37 -13.61
C LYS A 596 -2.61 0.53 -12.62
N SER A 597 -2.37 0.32 -11.33
CA SER A 597 -3.37 0.57 -10.28
C SER A 597 -3.74 2.06 -10.22
N LEU A 598 -2.76 2.96 -10.34
CA LEU A 598 -3.02 4.40 -10.37
C LEU A 598 -3.77 4.84 -11.63
N MET A 599 -3.61 4.15 -12.77
CA MET A 599 -4.45 4.35 -13.95
C MET A 599 -5.91 3.94 -13.69
N VAL A 600 -6.14 2.87 -12.93
CA VAL A 600 -7.50 2.48 -12.51
C VAL A 600 -8.09 3.51 -11.54
N VAL A 601 -7.30 4.00 -10.58
CA VAL A 601 -7.71 5.11 -9.70
C VAL A 601 -8.11 6.33 -10.52
N ASP A 602 -7.27 6.72 -11.49
CA ASP A 602 -7.52 7.87 -12.35
C ASP A 602 -8.80 7.69 -13.19
N LEU A 603 -9.05 6.50 -13.73
CA LEU A 603 -10.31 6.14 -14.39
C LEU A 603 -11.52 6.27 -13.45
N LEU A 604 -11.45 5.66 -12.26
CA LEU A 604 -12.58 5.65 -11.31
C LEU A 604 -12.87 7.05 -10.75
N LEU A 605 -11.85 7.89 -10.57
CA LEU A 605 -12.01 9.27 -10.11
C LEU A 605 -12.58 10.21 -11.18
N ARG A 606 -12.12 10.09 -12.42
CA ARG A 606 -12.48 11.04 -13.50
C ARG A 606 -13.67 10.57 -14.34
N GLY A 607 -13.93 9.27 -14.35
CA GLY A 607 -14.83 8.61 -15.28
C GLY A 607 -14.23 8.46 -16.67
N PRO A 608 -14.77 7.55 -17.50
CA PRO A 608 -14.37 7.37 -18.89
C PRO A 608 -14.95 8.46 -19.81
N VAL A 609 -14.42 8.50 -21.03
CA VAL A 609 -15.13 9.11 -22.18
C VAL A 609 -15.89 7.99 -22.89
N GLU A 610 -17.22 8.05 -22.87
CA GLU A 610 -18.08 7.04 -23.48
C GLU A 610 -18.41 7.45 -24.91
N LEU A 611 -18.21 6.55 -25.88
CA LEU A 611 -18.35 6.78 -27.30
C LEU A 611 -19.28 5.73 -27.88
N ALA A 612 -20.45 6.14 -28.37
CA ALA A 612 -21.36 5.25 -29.10
C ALA A 612 -21.32 5.58 -30.60
N LEU A 613 -20.70 4.70 -31.38
CA LEU A 613 -20.57 4.85 -32.83
C LEU A 613 -21.65 4.04 -33.55
N VAL A 614 -22.57 4.73 -34.20
CA VAL A 614 -23.75 4.15 -34.87
C VAL A 614 -23.62 4.28 -36.38
N GLY A 615 -23.72 3.17 -37.10
CA GLY A 615 -23.72 3.15 -38.56
C GLY A 615 -23.20 1.83 -39.13
N THR A 616 -23.39 1.63 -40.43
CA THR A 616 -23.00 0.38 -41.10
C THR A 616 -21.51 0.42 -41.48
N PRO A 617 -20.70 -0.63 -41.23
CA PRO A 617 -19.28 -0.64 -41.56
C PRO A 617 -18.91 -0.33 -43.02
N ALA A 618 -19.81 -0.66 -43.95
CA ALA A 618 -19.64 -0.35 -45.38
C ALA A 618 -19.90 1.12 -45.74
N ASP A 619 -20.49 1.91 -44.83
CA ASP A 619 -20.75 3.34 -45.03
C ASP A 619 -19.44 4.14 -44.89
N LYS A 620 -19.17 5.01 -45.87
CA LYS A 620 -18.00 5.89 -45.86
C LYS A 620 -17.99 6.83 -44.66
N GLY A 621 -19.14 7.37 -44.27
CA GLY A 621 -19.27 8.26 -43.10
C GLY A 621 -18.95 7.55 -41.79
N TYR A 622 -19.35 6.29 -41.65
CA TYR A 622 -18.96 5.47 -40.49
C TYR A 622 -17.43 5.28 -40.44
N GLY A 623 -16.81 4.92 -41.57
CA GLY A 623 -15.36 4.77 -41.66
C GLY A 623 -14.59 6.07 -41.34
N GLN A 624 -15.11 7.21 -41.78
CA GLN A 624 -14.50 8.52 -41.50
C GLN A 624 -14.62 8.91 -40.02
N LEU A 625 -15.79 8.72 -39.39
CA LEU A 625 -15.96 8.96 -37.95
C LEU A 625 -15.06 8.04 -37.11
N ARG A 626 -14.99 6.75 -37.45
CA ARG A 626 -14.08 5.78 -36.80
C ARG A 626 -12.63 6.23 -36.90
N THR A 627 -12.21 6.69 -38.08
CA THR A 627 -10.83 7.17 -38.30
C THR A 627 -10.53 8.41 -37.45
N ALA A 628 -11.47 9.34 -37.33
CA ALA A 628 -11.31 10.52 -36.49
C ALA A 628 -11.18 10.16 -35.00
N VAL A 629 -12.03 9.27 -34.48
CA VAL A 629 -11.89 8.75 -33.10
C VAL A 629 -10.52 8.09 -32.92
N ASN A 630 -10.08 7.30 -33.90
CA ASN A 630 -8.82 6.57 -33.83
C ASN A 630 -7.57 7.45 -33.84
N ALA A 631 -7.64 8.65 -34.41
CA ALA A 631 -6.55 9.59 -34.43
C ALA A 631 -6.29 10.24 -33.04
N CYS A 632 -7.30 10.29 -32.16
CA CYS A 632 -7.21 10.97 -30.88
C CYS A 632 -6.74 10.04 -29.75
N PHE A 633 -5.79 10.51 -28.93
CA PHE A 633 -5.49 9.88 -27.65
C PHE A 633 -6.59 10.20 -26.64
N VAL A 634 -7.47 9.23 -26.39
CA VAL A 634 -8.59 9.32 -25.43
C VAL A 634 -8.33 8.31 -24.29
N PRO A 635 -7.75 8.75 -23.16
CA PRO A 635 -7.57 7.90 -21.99
C PRO A 635 -8.88 7.29 -21.53
N TYR A 636 -8.84 6.01 -21.14
CA TYR A 636 -9.98 5.28 -20.54
C TYR A 636 -11.28 5.37 -21.35
N ARG A 637 -11.18 5.47 -22.67
CA ARG A 637 -12.36 5.44 -23.54
C ARG A 637 -13.18 4.17 -23.32
N ILE A 638 -14.48 4.28 -23.57
CA ILE A 638 -15.42 3.17 -23.67
C ILE A 638 -16.09 3.30 -25.02
N LEU A 639 -15.71 2.47 -25.99
CA LEU A 639 -16.19 2.56 -27.37
C LEU A 639 -17.16 1.43 -27.68
N ALA A 640 -18.42 1.77 -27.92
CA ALA A 640 -19.46 0.83 -28.31
C ALA A 640 -19.86 1.02 -29.78
N HIS A 641 -20.10 -0.09 -30.48
CA HIS A 641 -20.42 -0.09 -31.90
C HIS A 641 -21.85 -0.59 -32.15
N ARG A 642 -22.69 0.22 -32.80
CA ARG A 642 -23.98 -0.23 -33.37
C ARG A 642 -23.85 -0.37 -34.88
N GLN A 643 -23.35 -1.53 -35.32
CA GLN A 643 -23.06 -1.81 -36.75
C GLN A 643 -24.29 -2.15 -37.59
N ASN A 644 -25.37 -2.61 -36.96
CA ASN A 644 -26.66 -2.89 -37.58
C ASN A 644 -27.72 -1.92 -37.03
N PRO A 645 -27.77 -0.66 -37.49
CA PRO A 645 -28.69 0.33 -36.94
C PRO A 645 -30.18 0.02 -37.20
N GLU A 646 -30.48 -0.90 -38.13
CA GLU A 646 -31.83 -1.34 -38.48
C GLU A 646 -32.47 -2.27 -37.44
N THR A 647 -31.69 -2.97 -36.61
CA THR A 647 -32.24 -3.79 -35.52
C THR A 647 -32.71 -2.88 -34.39
N GLU A 648 -33.99 -2.94 -34.01
CA GLU A 648 -34.59 -2.02 -33.02
C GLU A 648 -33.96 -2.11 -31.62
N THR A 649 -33.56 -3.31 -31.19
CA THR A 649 -33.05 -3.58 -29.85
C THR A 649 -31.54 -3.85 -29.84
N THR A 650 -30.84 -3.35 -28.84
CA THR A 650 -29.43 -3.67 -28.54
C THR A 650 -29.32 -4.04 -27.06
N PRO A 651 -28.57 -5.10 -26.70
CA PRO A 651 -28.36 -5.45 -25.29
C PRO A 651 -27.34 -4.54 -24.60
N HIS A 652 -26.58 -3.71 -25.34
CA HIS A 652 -25.54 -2.86 -24.78
C HIS A 652 -26.15 -1.55 -24.23
N PRO A 653 -26.05 -1.26 -22.90
CA PRO A 653 -26.69 -0.10 -22.27
C PRO A 653 -26.40 1.24 -22.96
N LEU A 654 -25.11 1.51 -23.26
CA LEU A 654 -24.66 2.74 -23.94
C LEU A 654 -25.29 2.99 -25.32
N LEU A 655 -25.68 1.94 -26.04
CA LEU A 655 -26.27 2.04 -27.38
C LEU A 655 -27.79 2.28 -27.37
N THR A 656 -28.41 2.22 -26.18
CA THR A 656 -29.87 2.40 -26.03
C THR A 656 -30.30 3.80 -26.49
N GLY A 657 -31.27 3.83 -27.40
CA GLY A 657 -31.82 5.06 -27.97
C GLY A 657 -30.91 5.81 -28.94
N LYS A 658 -29.78 5.22 -29.38
CA LYS A 658 -28.82 5.86 -30.30
C LYS A 658 -29.02 5.39 -31.74
N THR A 659 -29.32 6.28 -32.66
CA THR A 659 -29.72 5.95 -34.05
C THR A 659 -28.86 6.67 -35.09
N LEU A 660 -29.15 6.46 -36.37
CA LEU A 660 -28.64 7.32 -37.42
C LEU A 660 -29.21 8.74 -37.27
N VAL A 661 -28.47 9.76 -37.71
CA VAL A 661 -28.91 11.16 -37.74
C VAL A 661 -29.18 11.55 -39.18
N ASN A 662 -30.45 11.82 -39.51
CA ASN A 662 -30.88 12.12 -40.89
C ASN A 662 -30.39 11.06 -41.90
N GLY A 663 -30.38 9.78 -41.50
CA GLY A 663 -29.91 8.66 -42.32
C GLY A 663 -28.38 8.52 -42.42
N LYS A 664 -27.59 9.34 -41.71
CA LYS A 664 -26.12 9.28 -41.68
C LYS A 664 -25.61 8.59 -40.42
N ALA A 665 -24.43 7.97 -40.52
CA ALA A 665 -23.68 7.50 -39.37
C ALA A 665 -23.41 8.64 -38.38
N ALA A 666 -23.39 8.32 -37.09
CA ALA A 666 -23.26 9.30 -36.02
C ALA A 666 -22.40 8.77 -34.87
N LEU A 667 -21.65 9.67 -34.24
CA LEU A 667 -20.94 9.44 -32.99
C LEU A 667 -21.66 10.18 -31.87
N TYR A 668 -22.00 9.47 -30.80
CA TYR A 668 -22.52 10.06 -29.58
C TYR A 668 -21.42 10.04 -28.51
N VAL A 669 -21.07 11.22 -28.01
CA VAL A 669 -20.12 11.37 -26.89
C VAL A 669 -20.93 11.50 -25.60
N CYS A 670 -20.73 10.57 -24.68
CA CYS A 670 -21.53 10.41 -23.49
C CYS A 670 -20.69 10.46 -22.21
N LYS A 671 -21.37 10.75 -21.11
CA LYS A 671 -20.86 10.65 -19.75
C LYS A 671 -21.99 10.12 -18.85
N ASN A 672 -21.76 8.98 -18.21
CA ASN A 672 -22.77 8.28 -17.41
C ASN A 672 -24.06 8.02 -18.22
N PHE A 673 -23.91 7.52 -19.45
CA PHE A 673 -25.01 7.20 -20.36
C PHE A 673 -25.86 8.40 -20.85
N ALA A 674 -25.54 9.62 -20.42
CA ALA A 674 -26.10 10.87 -20.95
C ALA A 674 -25.18 11.45 -22.01
N CYS A 675 -25.71 11.80 -23.18
CA CYS A 675 -24.92 12.17 -24.35
C CYS A 675 -25.13 13.63 -24.77
N GLN A 676 -24.09 14.19 -25.38
CA GLN A 676 -24.18 15.44 -26.12
C GLN A 676 -24.92 15.24 -27.44
N ASP A 677 -25.10 16.33 -28.20
CA ASP A 677 -25.64 16.26 -29.55
C ASP A 677 -24.77 15.34 -30.44
N PRO A 678 -25.38 14.50 -31.30
CA PRO A 678 -24.64 13.55 -32.11
C PRO A 678 -23.81 14.22 -33.21
N ILE A 679 -22.59 13.75 -33.35
CA ILE A 679 -21.61 14.26 -34.32
C ILE A 679 -21.68 13.43 -35.60
N THR A 680 -21.79 14.08 -36.75
CA THR A 680 -21.75 13.43 -38.08
C THR A 680 -20.59 13.91 -38.95
N ASP A 681 -19.86 14.95 -38.53
CA ASP A 681 -18.66 15.45 -39.18
C ASP A 681 -17.40 14.92 -38.46
N PRO A 682 -16.50 14.20 -39.14
CA PRO A 682 -15.24 13.74 -38.58
C PRO A 682 -14.35 14.86 -38.00
N GLN A 683 -14.40 16.08 -38.53
CA GLN A 683 -13.59 17.18 -37.99
C GLN A 683 -14.06 17.59 -36.60
N GLU A 684 -15.37 17.64 -36.38
CA GLU A 684 -15.97 17.96 -35.07
C GLU A 684 -15.60 16.91 -34.01
N VAL A 685 -15.45 15.64 -34.41
CA VAL A 685 -14.93 14.58 -33.51
C VAL A 685 -13.54 14.92 -33.00
N ILE A 686 -12.63 15.34 -33.88
CA ILE A 686 -11.27 15.71 -33.50
C ILE A 686 -11.31 16.90 -32.55
N ASP A 687 -12.11 17.92 -32.86
CA ASP A 687 -12.20 19.13 -32.05
C ASP A 687 -12.70 18.81 -30.63
N VAL A 688 -13.77 18.01 -30.50
CA VAL A 688 -14.35 17.58 -29.22
C VAL A 688 -13.39 16.71 -28.39
N LEU A 689 -12.67 15.79 -29.03
CA LEU A 689 -11.80 14.84 -28.33
C LEU A 689 -10.39 15.38 -28.03
N THR A 690 -9.91 16.39 -28.78
CA THR A 690 -8.59 17.01 -28.55
C THR A 690 -8.65 18.23 -27.63
N HIS A 691 -9.76 18.97 -27.66
CA HIS A 691 -10.00 20.16 -26.83
C HIS A 691 -11.25 19.93 -25.99
N PRO A 692 -11.23 19.01 -25.00
CA PRO A 692 -12.35 18.88 -24.09
C PRO A 692 -12.59 20.26 -23.44
N GLN A 693 -13.69 20.92 -23.80
CA GLN A 693 -14.03 22.23 -23.27
C GLN A 693 -14.01 22.15 -21.75
N GLY A 694 -13.30 23.10 -21.15
CA GLY A 694 -13.06 23.11 -19.72
C GLY A 694 -14.35 23.00 -18.91
N THR A 695 -14.38 22.00 -18.04
CA THR A 695 -14.81 22.11 -16.65
C THR A 695 -14.27 20.87 -15.96
N ILE A 696 -13.11 21.00 -15.30
CA ILE A 696 -13.05 20.42 -13.97
C ILE A 696 -14.14 21.18 -13.23
N PRO A 697 -15.19 20.55 -12.68
CA PRO A 697 -15.97 21.22 -11.65
C PRO A 697 -14.97 21.65 -10.58
N SER A 698 -14.65 22.94 -10.53
CA SER A 698 -14.18 23.51 -9.29
C SER A 698 -15.30 23.28 -8.30
N GLU A 699 -15.01 22.51 -7.26
CA GLU A 699 -15.93 22.14 -6.17
C GLU A 699 -16.85 20.95 -6.48
N SER A 700 -16.26 19.75 -6.50
CA SER A 700 -16.79 18.61 -5.75
C SER A 700 -15.65 17.64 -5.40
N PRO A 701 -15.10 17.66 -4.17
CA PRO A 701 -14.18 16.62 -3.70
C PRO A 701 -15.00 15.43 -3.19
N LEU A 702 -15.58 14.67 -4.11
CA LEU A 702 -16.07 13.31 -3.87
C LEU A 702 -15.36 12.47 -4.94
N GLN A 703 -14.53 11.50 -4.63
CA GLN A 703 -14.47 10.62 -3.48
C GLN A 703 -13.04 10.06 -3.55
N ALA A 704 -12.28 9.99 -2.45
CA ALA A 704 -11.34 8.86 -2.35
C ALA A 704 -12.15 7.59 -2.64
N LEU A 705 -11.60 6.49 -3.13
CA LEU A 705 -12.40 5.26 -3.26
C LEU A 705 -12.89 4.84 -1.85
N ILE A 706 -14.02 5.42 -1.41
CA ILE A 706 -14.50 5.43 -0.03
C ILE A 706 -14.96 4.02 0.22
N SER A 707 -14.55 3.50 1.37
CA SER A 707 -15.07 2.31 1.97
C SER A 707 -16.57 2.09 1.70
N GLN A 708 -16.97 0.85 1.43
CA GLN A 708 -18.25 0.40 2.00
C GLN A 708 -18.03 0.40 3.51
N GLY A 709 -18.15 1.58 4.14
CA GLY A 709 -18.20 1.70 5.58
C GLY A 709 -19.40 0.94 6.09
N LEU A 710 -19.38 0.55 7.36
CA LEU A 710 -20.57 0.03 8.02
C LEU A 710 -21.69 1.06 7.88
N SER A 711 -22.75 0.68 7.17
CA SER A 711 -23.90 1.54 6.95
C SER A 711 -24.67 1.76 8.25
N GLY A 712 -25.21 2.95 8.43
CA GLY A 712 -26.00 3.33 9.60
C GLY A 712 -25.20 3.99 10.71
N HIS A 713 -25.91 4.33 11.79
CA HIS A 713 -25.44 5.10 12.93
C HIS A 713 -26.21 4.69 14.19
N ALA A 714 -25.70 5.07 15.37
CA ALA A 714 -26.36 4.83 16.65
C ALA A 714 -27.77 5.45 16.66
N THR A 715 -28.78 4.66 17.04
CA THR A 715 -30.17 5.15 17.12
C THR A 715 -30.72 5.05 18.55
N PRO A 716 -31.75 5.86 18.91
CA PRO A 716 -32.42 5.71 20.21
C PRO A 716 -32.97 4.29 20.44
N GLN A 717 -33.46 3.65 19.37
CA GLN A 717 -33.95 2.27 19.43
C GLN A 717 -32.83 1.27 19.66
N GLY A 718 -31.77 1.31 18.83
CA GLY A 718 -30.65 0.38 18.93
C GLY A 718 -29.93 0.52 20.28
N THR A 719 -29.53 1.74 20.65
CA THR A 719 -28.89 1.98 21.96
C THR A 719 -29.77 1.54 23.15
N GLY A 720 -31.10 1.70 23.06
CA GLY A 720 -32.04 1.17 24.05
C GLY A 720 -32.12 -0.36 24.09
N GLN A 721 -32.10 -1.01 22.93
CA GLN A 721 -32.08 -2.47 22.80
C GLN A 721 -30.80 -3.08 23.35
N TYR A 722 -29.65 -2.45 23.09
CA TYR A 722 -28.37 -2.83 23.69
C TYR A 722 -28.47 -2.86 25.22
N VAL A 723 -28.97 -1.77 25.82
CA VAL A 723 -29.12 -1.68 27.29
C VAL A 723 -30.10 -2.73 27.80
N ALA A 724 -31.24 -2.92 27.14
CA ALA A 724 -32.21 -3.95 27.53
C ALA A 724 -31.59 -5.36 27.49
N ARG A 725 -30.77 -5.67 26.48
CA ARG A 725 -30.07 -6.95 26.34
C ARG A 725 -29.06 -7.15 27.47
N ILE A 726 -28.27 -6.12 27.79
CA ILE A 726 -27.29 -6.21 28.88
C ILE A 726 -27.97 -6.41 30.23
N LEU A 727 -29.07 -5.69 30.52
CA LEU A 727 -29.79 -5.81 31.78
C LEU A 727 -30.55 -7.16 31.93
N ALA A 728 -30.91 -7.81 30.82
CA ALA A 728 -31.69 -9.05 30.80
C ALA A 728 -30.85 -10.34 30.78
N SER A 729 -29.53 -10.25 30.59
CA SER A 729 -28.66 -11.43 30.56
C SER A 729 -28.70 -12.20 31.90
N PRO A 730 -28.45 -13.52 31.95
CA PRO A 730 -28.55 -14.32 33.19
C PRO A 730 -27.23 -14.45 34.01
N GLN A 731 -26.16 -13.73 33.67
CA GLN A 731 -24.91 -13.76 34.45
C GLN A 731 -25.04 -13.08 35.84
N ASP A 732 -24.35 -13.55 36.88
CA ASP A 732 -24.41 -13.03 38.28
C ASP A 732 -23.87 -11.57 38.46
N SER A 733 -23.66 -10.82 37.37
CA SER A 733 -22.77 -9.68 37.32
C SER A 733 -23.25 -8.51 36.44
N HIS A 734 -24.56 -8.21 36.40
CA HIS A 734 -25.08 -7.14 35.52
C HIS A 734 -24.91 -5.72 36.04
N PRO A 735 -24.70 -4.74 35.13
CA PRO A 735 -24.93 -3.33 35.39
C PRO A 735 -26.32 -3.08 36.01
N SER A 736 -26.45 -2.04 36.84
CA SER A 736 -27.79 -1.58 37.24
C SER A 736 -28.38 -0.70 36.15
N SER A 737 -29.70 -0.51 36.14
CA SER A 737 -30.33 0.44 35.20
C SER A 737 -29.79 1.87 35.39
N GLN A 738 -29.25 2.19 36.58
CA GLN A 738 -28.60 3.46 36.85
C GLN A 738 -27.16 3.55 36.30
N GLY A 739 -26.60 2.46 35.79
CA GLY A 739 -25.36 2.46 35.02
C GLY A 739 -25.50 3.14 33.65
N TYR A 740 -26.73 3.43 33.22
CA TYR A 740 -27.05 4.04 31.92
C TYR A 740 -27.78 5.37 32.08
N THR A 741 -27.65 6.25 31.09
CA THR A 741 -28.30 7.57 31.05
C THR A 741 -28.54 8.02 29.61
N SER A 742 -29.44 8.98 29.40
CA SER A 742 -29.55 9.65 28.10
C SER A 742 -28.31 10.49 27.81
N LEU A 743 -27.89 10.47 26.55
CA LEU A 743 -26.79 11.27 26.04
C LEU A 743 -27.28 12.69 25.68
N GLY A 744 -27.53 13.49 26.72
CA GLY A 744 -28.10 14.83 26.57
C GLY A 744 -29.44 14.81 25.83
N SER A 745 -29.64 15.73 24.90
CA SER A 745 -30.84 15.83 24.05
C SER A 745 -30.81 14.99 22.76
N THR A 746 -29.85 14.08 22.58
CA THR A 746 -29.74 13.24 21.36
C THR A 746 -30.78 12.12 21.28
N GLY A 747 -31.41 11.76 22.41
CA GLY A 747 -32.27 10.57 22.53
C GLY A 747 -31.51 9.25 22.61
N LEU A 748 -30.19 9.23 22.41
CA LEU A 748 -29.36 8.03 22.55
C LEU A 748 -29.20 7.66 24.04
N THR A 749 -29.12 6.36 24.33
CA THR A 749 -28.81 5.86 25.67
C THR A 749 -27.35 5.40 25.74
N THR A 750 -26.59 5.89 26.71
CA THR A 750 -25.17 5.56 26.89
C THR A 750 -24.89 4.98 28.26
N SER A 751 -23.90 4.10 28.36
CA SER A 751 -23.27 3.74 29.63
C SER A 751 -22.61 4.96 30.28
N ARG A 752 -22.64 5.03 31.62
CA ARG A 752 -21.94 6.06 32.41
C ARG A 752 -20.41 5.92 32.37
N ILE A 753 -19.90 4.80 31.88
CA ILE A 753 -18.49 4.52 31.63
C ILE A 753 -18.29 4.27 30.14
N GLY A 754 -17.35 4.96 29.52
CA GLY A 754 -17.04 4.88 28.10
C GLY A 754 -15.60 4.43 27.86
N PHE A 755 -15.35 3.87 26.68
CA PHE A 755 -14.04 3.40 26.27
C PHE A 755 -13.20 4.54 25.70
N GLY A 756 -12.14 4.94 26.41
CA GLY A 756 -11.21 5.98 25.95
C GLY A 756 -10.07 5.41 25.12
N GLY A 757 -10.03 5.74 23.83
CA GLY A 757 -9.11 5.22 22.82
C GLY A 757 -7.71 5.87 22.79
N TYR A 758 -7.31 6.59 23.84
CA TYR A 758 -5.98 7.23 23.86
C TYR A 758 -4.86 6.20 24.08
N ARG A 759 -3.92 6.12 23.13
CA ARG A 759 -2.81 5.16 23.02
C ARG A 759 -3.23 3.69 22.90
N ILE A 760 -4.34 3.42 22.24
CA ILE A 760 -4.60 2.10 21.66
C ILE A 760 -4.24 2.12 20.17
N ASP A 761 -3.89 0.96 19.64
CA ASP A 761 -3.41 0.76 18.28
C ASP A 761 -3.71 -0.68 17.84
N LEU A 762 -3.95 -0.86 16.54
CA LEU A 762 -4.31 -2.14 15.91
C LEU A 762 -3.19 -3.20 16.02
N GLY A 763 -1.93 -2.80 16.11
CA GLY A 763 -0.78 -3.71 16.19
C GLY A 763 -0.60 -4.42 17.53
N VAL A 764 -1.47 -4.18 18.52
CA VAL A 764 -1.36 -4.73 19.87
C VAL A 764 -2.64 -5.50 20.23
N GLU A 765 -2.50 -6.82 20.33
CA GLU A 765 -3.61 -7.76 20.57
C GLU A 765 -4.43 -7.45 21.84
N ASP A 766 -3.77 -7.03 22.92
CA ASP A 766 -4.48 -6.69 24.17
C ASP A 766 -5.44 -5.52 24.01
N HIS A 767 -5.14 -4.56 23.11
CA HIS A 767 -6.01 -3.43 22.85
C HIS A 767 -7.32 -3.88 22.19
N ARG A 768 -7.23 -4.79 21.21
CA ARG A 768 -8.40 -5.42 20.56
C ARG A 768 -9.25 -6.14 21.58
N ARG A 769 -8.65 -7.06 22.35
CA ARG A 769 -9.37 -7.85 23.36
C ARG A 769 -10.04 -6.98 24.41
N ALA A 770 -9.39 -5.87 24.81
CA ALA A 770 -9.96 -4.95 25.77
C ALA A 770 -11.20 -4.22 25.21
N LEU A 771 -11.15 -3.76 23.95
CA LEU A 771 -12.29 -3.11 23.31
C LEU A 771 -13.46 -4.09 23.10
N GLU A 772 -13.20 -5.29 22.60
CA GLU A 772 -14.19 -6.37 22.46
C GLU A 772 -14.87 -6.68 23.79
N LYS A 773 -14.06 -6.92 24.84
CA LYS A 773 -14.57 -7.18 26.19
C LYS A 773 -15.40 -6.01 26.72
N SER A 774 -15.02 -4.77 26.44
CA SER A 774 -15.78 -3.58 26.87
C SER A 774 -17.20 -3.55 26.29
N LEU A 775 -17.32 -3.81 24.99
CA LEU A 775 -18.58 -3.81 24.26
C LEU A 775 -19.48 -4.97 24.68
N GLN A 776 -18.89 -6.11 25.02
CA GLN A 776 -19.63 -7.27 25.55
C GLN A 776 -20.08 -7.06 27.01
N SER A 777 -19.35 -6.25 27.78
CA SER A 777 -19.58 -6.08 29.22
C SER A 777 -20.47 -4.88 29.58
N GLY A 778 -21.11 -4.23 28.58
CA GLY A 778 -22.10 -3.18 28.83
C GLY A 778 -21.63 -1.75 28.55
N CYS A 779 -20.45 -1.53 27.99
CA CYS A 779 -20.02 -0.22 27.48
C CYS A 779 -20.48 -0.06 26.03
N ASN A 780 -21.18 1.03 25.70
CA ASN A 780 -21.62 1.29 24.33
C ASN A 780 -21.20 2.66 23.77
N LEU A 781 -20.27 3.36 24.44
CA LEU A 781 -19.70 4.61 23.95
C LEU A 781 -18.19 4.48 23.82
N ILE A 782 -17.69 4.69 22.61
CA ILE A 782 -16.27 4.65 22.26
C ILE A 782 -15.79 6.05 21.89
N ASP A 783 -14.68 6.46 22.47
CA ASP A 783 -14.07 7.77 22.27
C ASP A 783 -12.68 7.62 21.63
N THR A 784 -12.52 8.03 20.37
CA THR A 784 -11.28 7.94 19.59
C THR A 784 -10.92 9.26 18.91
N SER A 785 -9.83 9.38 18.16
CA SER A 785 -9.39 10.64 17.55
C SER A 785 -8.42 10.41 16.40
N THR A 786 -8.38 11.31 15.42
CA THR A 786 -7.46 11.22 14.26
C THR A 786 -5.98 11.21 14.64
N ASN A 787 -5.63 11.79 15.79
CA ASN A 787 -4.26 11.85 16.31
C ASN A 787 -3.93 10.78 17.35
N TYR A 788 -4.87 9.90 17.73
CA TYR A 788 -4.57 8.83 18.69
C TYR A 788 -3.84 7.69 17.99
N ALA A 789 -2.55 7.53 18.31
CA ALA A 789 -1.63 6.61 17.63
C ALA A 789 -1.62 6.82 16.10
N ASP A 790 -1.59 8.09 15.65
CA ASP A 790 -1.62 8.46 14.23
C ASP A 790 -2.77 7.79 13.44
N GLY A 791 -3.96 7.79 14.06
CA GLY A 791 -5.18 7.19 13.53
C GLY A 791 -5.29 5.68 13.79
N GLY A 792 -4.33 5.08 14.49
CA GLY A 792 -4.34 3.66 14.86
C GLY A 792 -5.51 3.27 15.76
N SER A 793 -5.94 4.19 16.62
CA SER A 793 -7.12 4.01 17.46
C SER A 793 -8.42 3.92 16.64
N GLU A 794 -8.59 4.78 15.63
CA GLU A 794 -9.76 4.74 14.73
C GLU A 794 -9.80 3.43 13.94
N ARG A 795 -8.66 2.99 13.41
CA ARG A 795 -8.54 1.69 12.71
C ARG A 795 -8.92 0.52 13.60
N LEU A 796 -8.42 0.49 14.83
CA LEU A 796 -8.77 -0.55 15.80
C LEU A 796 -10.27 -0.57 16.10
N VAL A 797 -10.88 0.59 16.32
CA VAL A 797 -12.32 0.70 16.56
C VAL A 797 -13.13 0.17 15.37
N GLY A 798 -12.78 0.59 14.14
CA GLY A 798 -13.46 0.15 12.93
C GLY A 798 -13.41 -1.37 12.73
N VAL A 799 -12.22 -1.96 12.90
CA VAL A 799 -12.01 -3.40 12.77
C VAL A 799 -12.80 -4.18 13.83
N VAL A 800 -12.75 -3.78 15.10
CA VAL A 800 -13.48 -4.46 16.17
C VAL A 800 -15.00 -4.36 15.97
N LEU A 801 -15.51 -3.20 15.55
CA LEU A 801 -16.93 -3.05 15.25
C LEU A 801 -17.36 -3.94 14.08
N LYS A 802 -16.59 -3.96 12.99
CA LYS A 802 -16.88 -4.82 11.84
C LYS A 802 -16.96 -6.29 12.25
N ASP A 803 -15.99 -6.76 13.03
CA ASP A 803 -15.93 -8.16 13.47
C ASP A 803 -17.08 -8.52 14.41
N LEU A 804 -17.38 -7.67 15.41
CA LEU A 804 -18.48 -7.94 16.34
C LEU A 804 -19.86 -7.87 15.68
N ILE A 805 -20.03 -7.02 14.66
CA ILE A 805 -21.25 -6.99 13.85
C ILE A 805 -21.37 -8.25 13.00
N ALA A 806 -20.29 -8.68 12.36
CA ALA A 806 -20.27 -9.93 11.59
C ALA A 806 -20.53 -11.17 12.46
N GLN A 807 -20.16 -11.11 13.75
CA GLN A 807 -20.44 -12.14 14.75
C GLN A 807 -21.81 -12.00 15.44
N GLU A 808 -22.64 -11.03 15.02
CA GLU A 808 -23.95 -10.73 15.61
C GLU A 808 -23.91 -10.42 17.13
N VAL A 809 -22.78 -9.93 17.64
CA VAL A 809 -22.60 -9.58 19.07
C VAL A 809 -23.21 -8.20 19.37
N VAL A 810 -23.06 -7.26 18.44
CA VAL A 810 -23.66 -5.93 18.45
C VAL A 810 -24.12 -5.57 17.05
N SER A 811 -25.06 -4.63 16.92
CA SER A 811 -25.39 -3.99 15.64
C SER A 811 -24.86 -2.55 15.59
N ARG A 812 -24.70 -2.00 14.38
CA ARG A 812 -24.14 -0.64 14.21
C ARG A 812 -24.93 0.44 14.95
N ASP A 813 -26.25 0.27 15.06
CA ASP A 813 -27.15 1.22 15.70
C ASP A 813 -27.15 1.15 17.25
N GLU A 814 -26.40 0.22 17.84
CA GLU A 814 -26.28 0.03 19.29
C GLU A 814 -25.09 0.77 19.91
N VAL A 815 -24.05 1.03 19.12
CA VAL A 815 -22.76 1.54 19.60
C VAL A 815 -22.55 2.98 19.14
N ILE A 816 -22.21 3.84 20.09
CA ILE A 816 -21.96 5.27 19.90
C ILE A 816 -20.46 5.48 19.69
N VAL A 817 -20.08 5.98 18.52
CA VAL A 817 -18.69 6.29 18.17
C VAL A 817 -18.47 7.81 18.15
N VAL A 818 -17.57 8.26 19.01
CA VAL A 818 -17.11 9.65 19.10
C VAL A 818 -15.70 9.73 18.53
N SER A 819 -15.49 10.55 17.51
CA SER A 819 -14.14 10.93 17.05
C SER A 819 -13.91 12.43 17.14
N LYS A 820 -12.65 12.86 17.08
CA LYS A 820 -12.27 14.27 17.08
C LYS A 820 -11.31 14.62 15.96
N ILE A 821 -11.48 15.84 15.45
CA ILE A 821 -10.70 16.45 14.37
C ILE A 821 -10.18 17.83 14.79
N GLY A 822 -9.21 18.37 14.04
CA GLY A 822 -8.64 19.72 14.27
C GLY A 822 -7.20 19.72 14.81
N TYR A 823 -6.75 18.60 15.38
CA TYR A 823 -5.39 18.45 15.93
C TYR A 823 -4.39 17.97 14.87
N VAL A 824 -3.23 18.62 14.79
CA VAL A 824 -2.21 18.35 13.74
C VAL A 824 -0.92 17.85 14.39
N GLN A 825 -0.71 16.53 14.35
CA GLN A 825 0.48 15.80 14.81
C GLN A 825 0.75 14.60 13.89
N GLY A 826 1.95 14.01 14.01
CA GLY A 826 2.34 12.81 13.27
C GLY A 826 2.08 12.93 11.77
N ASN A 827 1.35 11.98 11.19
CA ASN A 827 1.01 12.00 9.76
C ASN A 827 0.25 13.26 9.31
N ASN A 828 -0.63 13.81 10.15
CA ASN A 828 -1.34 15.05 9.84
C ASN A 828 -0.37 16.25 9.79
N LEU A 829 0.64 16.25 10.65
CA LEU A 829 1.70 17.27 10.65
C LEU A 829 2.55 17.15 9.39
N SER A 830 3.03 15.96 9.04
CA SER A 830 3.82 15.74 7.83
C SER A 830 3.08 16.18 6.56
N ARG A 831 1.76 15.93 6.48
CA ARG A 831 0.90 16.41 5.38
C ARG A 831 0.79 17.93 5.36
N ALA A 832 0.55 18.55 6.51
CA ALA A 832 0.46 20.00 6.63
C ALA A 832 1.78 20.67 6.23
N GLU A 833 2.92 20.15 6.69
CA GLU A 833 4.26 20.62 6.35
C GLU A 833 4.55 20.47 4.84
N ALA A 834 4.18 19.33 4.24
CA ALA A 834 4.34 19.12 2.80
C ALA A 834 3.52 20.13 1.97
N ARG A 835 2.30 20.46 2.41
CA ARG A 835 1.47 21.49 1.76
C ARG A 835 2.06 22.89 1.89
N GLU A 836 2.62 23.23 3.05
CA GLU A 836 3.34 24.51 3.23
C GLU A 836 4.55 24.60 2.30
N GLN A 837 5.35 23.52 2.21
CA GLN A 837 6.49 23.44 1.30
C GLN A 837 6.08 23.55 -0.18
N ALA A 838 4.88 23.05 -0.52
CA ALA A 838 4.29 23.18 -1.85
C ALA A 838 3.63 24.54 -2.13
N GLY A 839 3.69 25.50 -1.20
CA GLY A 839 3.08 26.83 -1.35
C GLY A 839 1.56 26.86 -1.26
N LYS A 840 0.93 25.81 -0.71
CA LYS A 840 -0.54 25.66 -0.56
C LYS A 840 -0.96 25.40 0.90
N PRO A 841 -0.56 26.28 1.86
CA PRO A 841 -0.88 26.08 3.28
C PRO A 841 -2.39 26.03 3.52
N PHE A 842 -2.83 25.29 4.54
CA PHE A 842 -4.18 25.45 5.05
C PHE A 842 -4.34 26.83 5.69
N PRO A 843 -5.45 27.54 5.44
CA PRO A 843 -5.70 28.80 6.12
C PRO A 843 -5.81 28.61 7.63
N GLU A 844 -5.49 29.66 8.38
CA GLU A 844 -5.70 29.74 9.83
C GLU A 844 -4.97 28.67 10.68
N MET A 845 -3.93 28.03 10.14
CA MET A 845 -3.09 27.07 10.86
C MET A 845 -2.43 27.72 12.09
N VAL A 846 -2.60 27.12 13.26
CA VAL A 846 -2.01 27.53 14.55
C VAL A 846 -0.85 26.60 14.88
N LYS A 847 0.34 27.16 15.10
CA LYS A 847 1.57 26.40 15.40
C LYS A 847 1.98 26.65 16.84
N TYR A 848 1.31 25.95 17.76
CA TYR A 848 1.43 26.14 19.21
C TYR A 848 2.83 25.77 19.74
N GLY A 849 3.45 24.71 19.21
CA GLY A 849 4.78 24.25 19.61
C GLY A 849 5.42 23.32 18.59
N GLU A 850 6.67 22.92 18.85
CA GLU A 850 7.39 21.95 18.02
C GLU A 850 6.61 20.63 17.97
N GLY A 851 6.21 20.21 16.77
CA GLY A 851 5.40 19.01 16.57
C GLY A 851 3.93 19.11 16.98
N ILE A 852 3.41 20.30 17.37
CA ILE A 852 2.03 20.47 17.85
C ILE A 852 1.35 21.64 17.14
N TRP A 853 0.54 21.34 16.13
CA TRP A 853 -0.22 22.33 15.36
C TRP A 853 -1.74 22.08 15.52
N HIS A 854 -2.56 23.03 15.10
CA HIS A 854 -4.02 22.96 15.17
C HIS A 854 -4.68 23.79 14.07
N CYS A 855 -5.81 23.33 13.51
CA CYS A 855 -6.54 24.06 12.48
C CYS A 855 -8.05 23.78 12.55
N LEU A 856 -8.87 24.84 12.48
CA LEU A 856 -10.34 24.77 12.44
C LEU A 856 -10.93 25.16 11.09
N HIS A 857 -10.08 25.44 10.10
CA HIS A 857 -10.57 25.89 8.80
C HIS A 857 -11.36 24.75 8.11
N PRO A 858 -12.53 25.04 7.49
CA PRO A 858 -13.39 24.01 6.88
C PRO A 858 -12.67 23.06 5.92
N SER A 859 -11.75 23.57 5.08
CA SER A 859 -11.00 22.71 4.14
C SER A 859 -10.07 21.70 4.83
N PHE A 860 -9.54 22.03 6.02
CA PHE A 860 -8.77 21.09 6.81
C PHE A 860 -9.69 20.09 7.53
N LEU A 861 -10.81 20.57 8.09
CA LEU A 861 -11.78 19.72 8.78
C LEU A 861 -12.45 18.71 7.84
N GLU A 862 -12.66 19.08 6.58
CA GLU A 862 -13.14 18.18 5.53
C GLU A 862 -12.17 17.03 5.28
N GLU A 863 -10.89 17.33 5.05
CA GLU A 863 -9.86 16.32 4.88
C GLU A 863 -9.78 15.40 6.12
N GLN A 864 -9.83 15.96 7.32
CA GLN A 864 -9.79 15.19 8.56
C GLN A 864 -11.00 14.28 8.75
N LEU A 865 -12.22 14.76 8.45
CA LEU A 865 -13.44 13.96 8.59
C LEU A 865 -13.46 12.79 7.60
N ILE A 866 -13.09 13.03 6.33
CA ILE A 866 -13.01 11.98 5.31
C ILE A 866 -12.06 10.87 5.78
N LEU A 867 -10.87 11.24 6.25
CA LEU A 867 -9.88 10.29 6.73
C LEU A 867 -10.33 9.58 8.02
N SER A 868 -11.10 10.25 8.89
CA SER A 868 -11.66 9.67 10.11
C SER A 868 -12.69 8.59 9.77
N LEU A 869 -13.64 8.88 8.88
CA LEU A 869 -14.65 7.93 8.39
C LEU A 869 -14.00 6.74 7.69
N ASP A 870 -12.96 6.97 6.88
CA ASP A 870 -12.20 5.91 6.21
C ASP A 870 -11.52 4.98 7.22
N ARG A 871 -10.75 5.54 8.16
CA ARG A 871 -10.06 4.74 9.19
C ARG A 871 -11.02 3.98 10.10
N LEU A 872 -12.16 4.58 10.44
CA LEU A 872 -13.21 3.93 11.22
C LEU A 872 -14.01 2.91 10.40
N GLY A 873 -13.95 2.96 9.07
CA GLY A 873 -14.80 2.17 8.19
C GLY A 873 -16.28 2.46 8.43
N LEU A 874 -16.69 3.72 8.57
CA LEU A 874 -18.08 4.14 8.81
C LEU A 874 -18.57 5.06 7.69
N GLU A 875 -19.84 4.91 7.29
CA GLU A 875 -20.49 5.89 6.41
C GLU A 875 -20.88 7.18 7.17
N THR A 876 -21.33 6.99 8.42
CA THR A 876 -21.76 8.07 9.31
C THR A 876 -21.08 7.95 10.67
N LEU A 877 -20.44 9.03 11.11
CA LEU A 877 -19.91 9.16 12.46
C LEU A 877 -21.00 9.68 13.41
N ASP A 878 -21.19 9.04 14.56
CA ASP A 878 -22.27 9.46 15.48
C ASP A 878 -21.99 10.86 16.04
N ILE A 879 -20.75 11.10 16.49
CA ILE A 879 -20.36 12.37 17.11
C ILE A 879 -18.97 12.79 16.63
N CYS A 880 -18.88 14.00 16.08
CA CYS A 880 -17.61 14.64 15.73
C CYS A 880 -17.30 15.80 16.70
N LEU A 881 -16.19 15.73 17.44
CA LEU A 881 -15.74 16.84 18.29
C LEU A 881 -14.61 17.65 17.64
N LEU A 882 -14.58 18.95 17.87
CA LEU A 882 -13.39 19.77 17.63
C LEU A 882 -12.40 19.59 18.79
N HIS A 883 -11.17 19.19 18.47
CA HIS A 883 -10.19 18.75 19.46
C HIS A 883 -9.27 19.89 19.94
N ASN A 884 -9.49 20.34 21.18
CA ASN A 884 -8.73 21.39 21.87
C ASN A 884 -8.61 22.70 21.06
N PRO A 885 -9.75 23.28 20.62
CA PRO A 885 -9.73 24.48 19.80
C PRO A 885 -9.04 25.66 20.49
N GLU A 886 -8.99 25.66 21.83
CA GLU A 886 -8.32 26.68 22.64
C GLU A 886 -6.83 26.88 22.34
N TYR A 887 -6.17 25.98 21.59
CA TYR A 887 -4.77 26.16 21.19
C TYR A 887 -4.49 27.46 20.43
N PHE A 888 -5.52 28.03 19.78
CA PHE A 888 -5.43 29.40 19.26
C PHE A 888 -5.15 30.43 20.36
N LEU A 889 -5.85 30.35 21.50
CA LEU A 889 -5.64 31.22 22.66
C LEU A 889 -4.32 30.90 23.37
N SER A 890 -3.95 29.62 23.46
CA SER A 890 -2.69 29.17 24.05
C SER A 890 -1.47 29.65 23.25
N ASP A 891 -1.54 29.59 21.92
CA ASP A 891 -0.50 30.12 21.02
C ASP A 891 -0.38 31.65 21.16
N ALA A 892 -1.52 32.36 21.18
CA ALA A 892 -1.54 33.81 21.38
C ALA A 892 -0.93 34.22 22.73
N LYS A 893 -1.16 33.43 23.80
CA LYS A 893 -0.52 33.62 25.10
C LYS A 893 0.99 33.34 25.05
N ASN A 894 1.42 32.26 24.40
CA ASN A 894 2.83 31.87 24.30
C ASN A 894 3.67 32.87 23.48
N ARG A 895 3.10 33.46 22.43
CA ARG A 895 3.78 34.43 21.56
C ARG A 895 3.88 35.84 22.15
N ASN A 896 3.04 36.18 23.13
CA ASN A 896 3.01 37.51 23.75
C ASN A 896 3.61 37.51 25.17
N LEU A 897 4.94 37.66 25.23
CA LEU A 897 5.65 38.04 26.45
C LEU A 897 5.29 39.48 26.84
N SER A 898 4.31 39.64 27.73
CA SER A 898 3.98 40.88 28.46
C SER A 898 3.32 42.01 27.64
N ILE A 899 2.31 42.67 28.26
CA ILE A 899 1.83 44.05 28.01
C ILE A 899 0.52 44.22 27.18
N ASN A 900 -0.44 44.87 27.86
CA ASN A 900 -1.65 45.62 27.45
C ASN A 900 -3.05 44.93 27.41
N PRO A 901 -4.04 45.42 28.19
CA PRO A 901 -5.45 44.94 28.20
C PRO A 901 -6.27 45.17 26.91
N ILE A 902 -5.65 45.56 25.79
CA ILE A 902 -6.32 45.71 24.50
C ILE A 902 -5.83 44.56 23.59
N ARG A 903 -6.61 43.52 23.29
CA ARG A 903 -7.97 43.16 23.71
C ARG A 903 -8.06 41.62 23.78
N LEU A 904 -7.90 41.03 24.96
CA LEU A 904 -8.22 39.60 25.19
C LEU A 904 -9.62 39.25 24.65
N GLU A 905 -10.54 40.20 24.74
CA GLU A 905 -11.88 40.04 24.18
C GLU A 905 -11.90 39.96 22.65
N ASP A 906 -11.01 40.65 21.93
CA ASP A 906 -10.92 40.52 20.46
C ASP A 906 -10.36 39.15 20.07
N LEU A 907 -9.35 38.65 20.80
CA LEU A 907 -8.85 37.28 20.61
C LEU A 907 -9.95 36.25 20.87
N ARG A 908 -10.76 36.46 21.91
CA ARG A 908 -11.92 35.61 22.18
C ARG A 908 -12.98 35.73 21.07
N GLN A 909 -13.28 36.94 20.60
CA GLN A 909 -14.21 37.14 19.48
C GLN A 909 -13.74 36.39 18.23
N GLU A 910 -12.46 36.50 17.87
CA GLU A 910 -11.87 35.78 16.75
C GLU A 910 -11.91 34.25 16.96
N PHE A 911 -11.61 33.77 18.16
CA PHE A 911 -11.74 32.36 18.51
C PHE A 911 -13.17 31.83 18.30
N TYR A 912 -14.20 32.54 18.79
CA TYR A 912 -15.58 32.12 18.60
C TYR A 912 -16.08 32.30 17.16
N ARG A 913 -15.54 33.26 16.40
CA ARG A 913 -15.79 33.38 14.95
C ARG A 913 -15.27 32.15 14.20
N ARG A 914 -14.05 31.68 14.52
CA ARG A 914 -13.49 30.44 13.93
C ARG A 914 -14.30 29.21 14.31
N LEU A 915 -14.73 29.12 15.58
CA LEU A 915 -15.63 28.04 16.01
C LEU A 915 -16.97 28.07 15.27
N GLN A 916 -17.58 29.25 15.08
CA GLN A 916 -18.81 29.39 14.31
C GLN A 916 -18.61 28.87 12.88
N GLN A 917 -17.52 29.23 12.20
CA GLN A 917 -17.23 28.70 10.85
C GLN A 917 -17.04 27.18 10.83
N ALA A 918 -16.34 26.63 11.81
CA ALA A 918 -16.18 25.19 11.95
C ALA A 918 -17.53 24.49 12.23
N PHE A 919 -18.40 25.08 13.05
CA PHE A 919 -19.75 24.58 13.30
C PHE A 919 -20.62 24.67 12.06
N THR A 920 -20.55 25.76 11.27
CA THR A 920 -21.28 25.86 10.00
C THR A 920 -20.88 24.72 9.06
N TYR A 921 -19.59 24.40 8.98
CA TYR A 921 -19.11 23.24 8.24
C TYR A 921 -19.67 21.91 8.81
N LEU A 922 -19.68 21.72 10.13
CA LEU A 922 -20.22 20.49 10.72
C LEU A 922 -21.72 20.34 10.52
N GLU A 923 -22.48 21.44 10.57
CA GLU A 923 -23.90 21.48 10.22
C GLU A 923 -24.15 21.03 8.77
N THR A 924 -23.31 21.45 7.80
CA THR A 924 -23.43 20.94 6.42
C THR A 924 -23.10 19.45 6.33
N GLN A 925 -22.22 18.93 7.18
CA GLN A 925 -21.91 17.50 7.22
C GLN A 925 -23.01 16.64 7.83
N ILE A 926 -23.83 17.21 8.71
CA ILE A 926 -25.05 16.56 9.20
C ILE A 926 -26.07 16.47 8.08
N ALA A 927 -26.28 17.56 7.33
CA ALA A 927 -27.18 17.56 6.17
C ALA A 927 -26.75 16.52 5.12
N ASN A 928 -25.44 16.30 4.97
CA ASN A 928 -24.87 15.28 4.08
C ASN A 928 -24.86 13.86 4.66
N GLY A 929 -25.36 13.65 5.88
CA GLY A 929 -25.37 12.34 6.54
C GLY A 929 -23.99 11.81 6.95
N ARG A 930 -22.92 12.61 6.88
CA ARG A 930 -21.56 12.19 7.26
C ARG A 930 -21.36 12.14 8.78
N ILE A 931 -22.08 12.97 9.53
CA ILE A 931 -22.09 12.97 11.00
C ILE A 931 -23.53 13.12 11.54
N GLN A 932 -23.83 12.71 12.78
CA GLN A 932 -25.16 12.94 13.40
C GLN A 932 -25.18 14.14 14.36
N TYR A 933 -24.14 14.27 15.18
CA TYR A 933 -24.00 15.36 16.15
C TYR A 933 -22.57 15.89 16.19
N TYR A 934 -22.38 17.07 16.77
CA TYR A 934 -21.05 17.59 17.04
C TYR A 934 -20.90 18.21 18.42
N GLY A 935 -19.66 18.53 18.75
CA GLY A 935 -19.28 19.10 20.03
C GLY A 935 -17.86 19.64 20.06
N VAL A 936 -17.37 19.92 21.26
CA VAL A 936 -16.00 20.38 21.50
C VAL A 936 -15.37 19.55 22.60
N SER A 937 -14.12 19.15 22.42
CA SER A 937 -13.24 18.70 23.50
C SER A 937 -12.34 19.87 23.91
N SER A 938 -12.49 20.37 25.14
CA SER A 938 -11.71 21.52 25.60
C SER A 938 -11.16 21.32 27.01
N ASN A 939 -9.86 21.54 27.17
CA ASN A 939 -9.17 21.48 28.46
C ASN A 939 -9.39 22.75 29.29
N THR A 940 -9.79 23.86 28.69
CA THR A 940 -9.89 25.17 29.34
C THR A 940 -11.32 25.67 29.49
N CYS A 941 -12.32 24.87 29.11
CA CYS A 941 -13.74 25.22 29.29
C CYS A 941 -14.17 25.30 30.75
N THR A 942 -13.36 24.79 31.68
CA THR A 942 -13.56 24.82 33.13
C THR A 942 -12.67 25.85 33.85
N ALA A 943 -11.83 26.57 33.09
CA ALA A 943 -10.91 27.55 33.65
C ALA A 943 -11.66 28.81 34.13
N LYS A 944 -11.07 29.50 35.11
CA LYS A 944 -11.61 30.77 35.61
C LYS A 944 -11.67 31.82 34.50
N PRO A 945 -12.68 32.73 34.49
CA PRO A 945 -12.85 33.70 33.42
C PRO A 945 -11.67 34.67 33.17
N ASP A 946 -10.84 34.89 34.17
CA ASP A 946 -9.63 35.72 34.11
C ASP A 946 -8.44 34.98 33.46
N ASN A 947 -8.51 33.66 33.28
CA ASN A 947 -7.51 32.92 32.54
C ASN A 947 -7.56 33.32 31.04
N PRO A 948 -6.44 33.74 30.43
CA PRO A 948 -6.38 34.11 29.02
C PRO A 948 -6.84 33.00 28.06
N GLU A 949 -6.67 31.74 28.44
CA GLU A 949 -7.02 30.57 27.63
C GLU A 949 -8.44 30.04 27.91
N ALA A 950 -9.18 30.66 28.84
CA ALA A 950 -10.51 30.20 29.23
C ALA A 950 -11.50 30.27 28.05
N THR A 951 -12.19 29.16 27.84
CA THR A 951 -13.34 29.06 26.92
C THR A 951 -14.63 28.91 27.74
N SER A 952 -15.79 29.14 27.11
CA SER A 952 -17.09 29.20 27.81
C SER A 952 -18.16 28.49 26.99
N LEU A 953 -18.84 27.53 27.62
CA LEU A 953 -19.88 26.72 26.98
C LEU A 953 -21.04 27.58 26.43
N SER A 954 -21.53 28.56 27.18
CA SER A 954 -22.58 29.48 26.72
C SER A 954 -22.19 30.29 25.48
N ARG A 955 -20.90 30.61 25.31
CA ARG A 955 -20.40 31.27 24.08
C ARG A 955 -20.26 30.28 22.92
N MET A 956 -19.90 29.03 23.19
CA MET A 956 -19.90 27.96 22.18
C MET A 956 -21.31 27.69 21.66
N LEU A 957 -22.32 27.65 22.53
CA LEU A 957 -23.72 27.48 22.12
C LEU A 957 -24.20 28.65 21.26
N LYS A 958 -23.89 29.90 21.63
CA LYS A 958 -24.18 31.06 20.78
C LYS A 958 -23.53 30.97 19.40
N ALA A 959 -22.30 30.45 19.32
CA ALA A 959 -21.63 30.22 18.04
C ALA A 959 -22.32 29.11 17.22
N ALA A 960 -22.83 28.05 17.87
CA ALA A 960 -23.59 26.99 17.21
C ALA A 960 -24.96 27.49 16.71
N GLU A 961 -25.67 28.30 17.49
CA GLU A 961 -26.92 28.96 17.07
C GLU A 961 -26.70 29.85 15.85
N ALA A 962 -25.62 30.65 15.85
CA ALA A 962 -25.24 31.47 14.72
C ALA A 962 -24.87 30.62 13.49
N ALA A 963 -24.13 29.53 13.68
CA ALA A 963 -23.75 28.61 12.62
C ALA A 963 -24.95 27.93 11.95
N ALA A 964 -25.93 27.47 12.75
CA ALA A 964 -27.17 26.91 12.22
C ALA A 964 -27.96 27.93 11.40
N LYS A 965 -28.02 29.18 11.86
CA LYS A 965 -28.64 30.28 11.12
C LYS A 965 -27.92 30.54 9.78
N ASP A 966 -26.59 30.58 9.78
CA ASP A 966 -25.79 30.75 8.56
C ASP A 966 -25.97 29.61 7.57
N ALA A 967 -26.15 28.38 8.07
CA ALA A 967 -26.42 27.18 7.27
C ALA A 967 -27.91 27.00 6.90
N SER A 968 -28.80 27.93 7.30
CA SER A 968 -30.26 27.82 7.11
C SER A 968 -30.89 26.55 7.74
N ILE A 969 -30.36 26.11 8.88
CA ILE A 969 -30.84 24.96 9.66
C ILE A 969 -31.70 25.47 10.84
N PRO A 970 -32.89 24.89 11.11
CA PRO A 970 -33.80 25.37 12.15
C PRO A 970 -33.21 25.33 13.57
N HIS A 971 -32.44 24.29 13.88
CA HIS A 971 -31.85 24.04 15.20
C HIS A 971 -30.43 23.50 15.02
N HIS A 972 -29.50 23.98 15.85
CA HIS A 972 -28.12 23.48 15.82
C HIS A 972 -28.03 22.05 16.38
N HIS A 973 -27.00 21.32 15.98
CA HIS A 973 -26.72 19.94 16.44
C HIS A 973 -25.52 19.82 17.39
N PHE A 974 -25.03 20.93 17.93
CA PHE A 974 -24.10 20.91 19.07
C PHE A 974 -24.76 20.21 20.27
N ARG A 975 -24.25 19.05 20.69
CA ARG A 975 -24.86 18.24 21.77
C ARG A 975 -23.87 17.77 22.84
N ILE A 976 -22.57 17.83 22.58
CA ILE A 976 -21.55 17.15 23.39
C ILE A 976 -20.45 18.11 23.80
N LEU A 977 -20.10 18.11 25.08
CA LEU A 977 -18.89 18.75 25.61
C LEU A 977 -17.99 17.69 26.24
N GLN A 978 -16.75 17.59 25.78
CA GLN A 978 -15.73 16.77 26.41
C GLN A 978 -14.75 17.66 27.20
N LEU A 979 -14.46 17.30 28.45
CA LEU A 979 -13.59 18.07 29.34
C LEU A 979 -12.82 17.19 30.33
N PRO A 980 -11.66 17.66 30.85
CA PRO A 980 -10.95 16.95 31.91
C PRO A 980 -11.66 17.13 33.25
N MET A 981 -11.87 16.01 33.96
CA MET A 981 -12.35 16.03 35.34
C MET A 981 -11.90 14.77 36.09
N ASN A 982 -11.32 14.99 37.26
CA ASN A 982 -10.99 13.98 38.25
C ASN A 982 -11.03 14.63 39.64
N LEU A 983 -10.68 13.87 40.67
CA LEU A 983 -10.72 14.33 42.07
C LEU A 983 -10.00 15.66 42.34
N PHE A 984 -8.99 16.03 41.54
CA PHE A 984 -8.25 17.30 41.67
C PHE A 984 -8.70 18.38 40.66
N GLU A 985 -9.30 17.97 39.54
CA GLU A 985 -9.80 18.86 38.49
C GLU A 985 -11.29 19.16 38.67
N SER A 986 -11.64 19.86 39.76
CA SER A 986 -13.04 20.16 40.15
C SER A 986 -13.68 21.36 39.42
N GLY A 987 -12.97 21.95 38.44
CA GLY A 987 -13.38 23.21 37.78
C GLY A 987 -14.78 23.17 37.18
N ALA A 988 -15.15 22.07 36.51
CA ALA A 988 -16.48 21.91 35.89
C ALA A 988 -17.63 22.00 36.89
N LEU A 989 -17.38 21.64 38.15
CA LEU A 989 -18.34 21.60 39.24
C LEU A 989 -18.33 22.89 40.07
N LEU A 990 -17.13 23.38 40.42
CA LEU A 990 -16.94 24.41 41.45
C LEU A 990 -16.62 25.81 40.91
N THR A 991 -16.24 25.95 39.63
CA THR A 991 -15.84 27.25 39.07
C THR A 991 -16.96 27.83 38.20
N PRO A 992 -17.59 28.95 38.61
CA PRO A 992 -18.47 29.71 37.75
C PRO A 992 -17.67 30.38 36.63
N ASN A 993 -18.00 30.05 35.38
CA ASN A 993 -17.32 30.63 34.21
C ASN A 993 -18.20 30.69 32.94
N THR A 994 -19.45 30.26 33.04
CA THR A 994 -20.38 30.18 31.91
C THR A 994 -21.80 30.59 32.33
N GLY A 995 -22.74 30.52 31.40
CA GLY A 995 -24.09 31.07 31.60
C GLY A 995 -24.13 32.61 31.56
N HIS A 996 -25.25 33.19 32.00
CA HIS A 996 -25.42 34.66 32.06
C HIS A 996 -24.44 35.25 33.08
N GLU A 997 -23.70 36.29 32.68
CA GLU A 997 -22.67 36.95 33.51
C GLU A 997 -21.63 35.99 34.14
N GLN A 998 -21.40 34.82 33.53
CA GLN A 998 -20.45 33.80 34.02
C GLN A 998 -20.77 33.27 35.43
N SER A 999 -22.05 33.32 35.81
CA SER A 999 -22.54 32.96 37.15
C SER A 999 -22.73 31.46 37.39
N GLN A 1000 -22.65 30.63 36.35
CA GLN A 1000 -22.89 29.17 36.44
C GLN A 1000 -21.60 28.38 36.20
N SER A 1001 -21.50 27.21 36.86
CA SER A 1001 -20.49 26.21 36.50
C SER A 1001 -20.88 25.47 35.23
N VAL A 1002 -19.90 24.86 34.57
CA VAL A 1002 -20.11 24.12 33.31
C VAL A 1002 -21.16 23.03 33.46
N LEU A 1003 -21.14 22.26 34.56
CA LEU A 1003 -22.11 21.19 34.80
C LEU A 1003 -23.52 21.74 35.02
N ALA A 1004 -23.68 22.81 35.80
CA ALA A 1004 -25.00 23.41 36.05
C ALA A 1004 -25.63 23.93 34.74
N PHE A 1005 -24.84 24.61 33.91
CA PHE A 1005 -25.31 25.13 32.63
C PHE A 1005 -25.54 24.01 31.60
N SER A 1006 -24.72 22.96 31.59
CA SER A 1006 -24.92 21.80 30.69
C SER A 1006 -26.22 21.06 30.98
N GLN A 1007 -26.61 20.94 32.25
CA GLN A 1007 -27.90 20.35 32.63
C GLN A 1007 -29.08 21.22 32.16
N GLU A 1008 -29.00 22.54 32.32
CA GLU A 1008 -30.03 23.47 31.84
C GLU A 1008 -30.16 23.43 30.31
N ALA A 1009 -29.04 23.40 29.59
CA ALA A 1009 -28.99 23.36 28.14
C ALA A 1009 -29.15 21.94 27.54
N ASN A 1010 -29.31 20.91 28.38
CA ASN A 1010 -29.40 19.50 28.00
C ASN A 1010 -28.26 19.04 27.05
N ILE A 1011 -27.03 19.43 27.39
CA ILE A 1011 -25.77 19.06 26.73
C ILE A 1011 -25.12 17.89 27.47
N ALA A 1012 -24.71 16.86 26.74
CA ALA A 1012 -24.01 15.73 27.33
C ALA A 1012 -22.56 16.12 27.68
N VAL A 1013 -22.12 15.75 28.88
CA VAL A 1013 -20.75 15.99 29.35
C VAL A 1013 -19.99 14.67 29.41
N LEU A 1014 -18.99 14.54 28.55
CA LEU A 1014 -18.03 13.43 28.54
C LEU A 1014 -16.78 13.87 29.30
N VAL A 1015 -16.40 13.14 30.34
CA VAL A 1015 -15.21 13.49 31.11
C VAL A 1015 -14.04 12.58 30.76
N ASN A 1016 -12.90 13.18 30.44
CA ASN A 1016 -11.67 12.44 30.18
C ASN A 1016 -10.66 12.61 31.33
N ARG A 1017 -9.59 11.81 31.30
CA ARG A 1017 -8.53 11.76 32.33
C ARG A 1017 -9.04 11.50 33.77
N PRO A 1018 -10.02 10.61 34.00
CA PRO A 1018 -10.59 10.38 35.33
C PRO A 1018 -9.57 9.86 36.35
N LEU A 1019 -8.50 9.21 35.88
CA LEU A 1019 -7.45 8.62 36.70
C LEU A 1019 -6.10 9.33 36.62
N ASN A 1020 -5.97 10.41 35.85
CA ASN A 1020 -4.69 11.10 35.65
C ASN A 1020 -4.83 12.56 36.10
N ALA A 1021 -4.59 12.80 37.39
CA ALA A 1021 -4.69 14.12 38.00
C ALA A 1021 -3.41 14.95 37.80
N ILE A 1022 -3.58 16.25 37.62
CA ILE A 1022 -2.48 17.22 37.56
C ILE A 1022 -2.77 18.28 38.64
N PRO A 1023 -2.30 18.11 39.88
CA PRO A 1023 -2.48 19.10 40.94
C PRO A 1023 -1.81 20.41 40.55
N GLY A 1024 -2.47 21.55 40.80
CA GLY A 1024 -1.89 22.86 40.56
C GLY A 1024 -0.63 23.10 41.39
N LYS A 1025 0.32 23.90 40.86
CA LYS A 1025 1.67 24.22 41.39
C LYS A 1025 2.62 23.00 41.48
N SER A 1026 3.51 22.86 40.48
CA SER A 1026 4.79 22.12 40.54
C SER A 1026 4.76 20.60 40.88
N GLY A 1027 3.59 19.96 41.03
CA GLY A 1027 3.47 18.60 41.61
C GLY A 1027 3.58 17.38 40.68
N GLY A 1028 3.77 17.55 39.36
CA GLY A 1028 3.76 16.43 38.40
C GLY A 1028 2.39 15.73 38.26
N MET A 1029 2.28 14.74 37.37
CA MET A 1029 1.04 13.95 37.23
C MET A 1029 0.90 12.97 38.40
N ILE A 1030 -0.31 12.79 38.94
CA ILE A 1030 -0.66 11.76 39.91
C ILE A 1030 -1.65 10.80 39.26
N ARG A 1031 -1.33 9.51 39.25
CA ARG A 1031 -2.28 8.47 38.82
C ARG A 1031 -3.15 8.03 39.99
N LEU A 1032 -4.46 8.21 39.88
CA LEU A 1032 -5.47 7.86 40.88
C LEU A 1032 -5.81 6.36 40.85
N ALA A 1033 -4.80 5.50 40.88
CA ALA A 1033 -4.96 4.05 40.93
C ALA A 1033 -3.97 3.44 41.92
N ASP A 1034 -4.26 2.26 42.44
CA ASP A 1034 -3.32 1.56 43.32
C ASP A 1034 -2.10 1.11 42.48
N PRO A 1035 -0.87 1.54 42.82
CA PRO A 1035 0.32 1.14 42.09
C PRO A 1035 0.60 -0.35 42.33
N GLN A 1036 0.93 -1.08 41.27
CA GLN A 1036 1.41 -2.45 41.42
C GLN A 1036 2.86 -2.42 41.91
N VAL A 1037 3.07 -2.78 43.18
CA VAL A 1037 4.40 -2.86 43.78
C VAL A 1037 4.91 -4.29 43.61
N GLU A 1038 5.83 -4.52 42.66
CA GLU A 1038 6.59 -5.76 42.61
C GLU A 1038 7.51 -5.87 43.84
N ILE A 1039 7.49 -7.02 44.51
CA ILE A 1039 8.36 -7.28 45.66
C ILE A 1039 9.72 -7.73 45.13
N SER A 1040 10.73 -6.87 45.25
CA SER A 1040 12.12 -7.22 44.97
C SER A 1040 12.88 -7.47 46.27
N ASN A 1041 13.67 -8.55 46.32
CA ASN A 1041 14.58 -8.82 47.44
C ASN A 1041 15.89 -8.02 47.37
N THR A 1042 16.02 -7.11 46.39
CA THR A 1042 17.26 -6.40 46.07
C THR A 1042 17.11 -4.89 46.35
N ASN A 1043 18.08 -4.29 47.04
CA ASN A 1043 18.15 -2.84 47.28
C ASN A 1043 19.14 -2.17 46.30
N PHE A 1044 18.89 -0.90 45.96
CA PHE A 1044 19.71 -0.04 45.10
C PHE A 1044 21.19 -0.06 45.52
N ASP A 1045 21.45 0.06 46.82
CA ASP A 1045 22.81 0.15 47.35
C ASP A 1045 23.61 -1.15 47.18
N ALA A 1046 22.93 -2.29 46.97
CA ALA A 1046 23.55 -3.58 46.65
C ALA A 1046 23.69 -3.83 45.15
N GLN A 1047 22.79 -3.26 44.33
CA GLN A 1047 22.72 -3.50 42.89
C GLN A 1047 23.57 -2.51 42.08
N GLN A 1048 23.61 -1.24 42.49
CA GLN A 1048 24.36 -0.18 41.81
C GLN A 1048 25.86 -0.49 41.66
N PRO A 1049 26.57 -1.03 42.68
CA PRO A 1049 27.99 -1.38 42.54
C PRO A 1049 28.27 -2.45 41.48
N LYS A 1050 27.33 -3.38 41.23
CA LYS A 1050 27.49 -4.43 40.21
C LYS A 1050 27.44 -3.86 38.79
N VAL A 1051 26.50 -2.95 38.54
CA VAL A 1051 26.39 -2.23 37.27
C VAL A 1051 27.63 -1.35 37.08
N ALA A 1052 28.08 -0.64 38.12
CA ALA A 1052 29.28 0.20 38.07
C ALA A 1052 30.56 -0.60 37.73
N ALA A 1053 30.70 -1.82 38.25
CA ALA A 1053 31.82 -2.70 37.93
C ALA A 1053 31.83 -3.11 36.45
N LEU A 1054 30.67 -3.45 35.88
CA LEU A 1054 30.56 -3.80 34.46
C LEU A 1054 30.76 -2.59 33.54
N GLU A 1055 30.32 -1.40 33.94
CA GLU A 1055 30.62 -0.14 33.22
C GLU A 1055 32.12 0.20 33.27
N TYR A 1056 32.79 -0.10 34.37
CA TYR A 1056 34.24 0.02 34.48
C TYR A 1056 34.96 -0.96 33.54
N ASP A 1057 34.54 -2.23 33.51
CA ASP A 1057 35.07 -3.23 32.57
C ASP A 1057 34.93 -2.77 31.12
N TYR A 1058 33.76 -2.23 30.74
CA TYR A 1058 33.54 -1.67 29.41
C TYR A 1058 34.53 -0.54 29.08
N LYS A 1059 34.73 0.40 30.02
CA LYS A 1059 35.65 1.54 29.84
C LYS A 1059 37.10 1.09 29.65
N GLN A 1060 37.51 -0.01 30.25
CA GLN A 1060 38.89 -0.53 30.12
C GLN A 1060 39.08 -1.37 28.86
N VAL A 1061 38.12 -2.21 28.50
CA VAL A 1061 38.31 -3.26 27.49
C VAL A 1061 37.72 -2.89 26.14
N LEU A 1062 36.49 -2.37 26.11
CA LEU A 1062 35.71 -2.20 24.88
C LEU A 1062 35.75 -0.76 24.36
N ALA A 1063 35.60 0.24 25.23
CA ALA A 1063 35.56 1.64 24.85
C ALA A 1063 36.80 2.14 24.07
N PRO A 1064 38.05 1.70 24.35
CA PRO A 1064 39.22 2.10 23.56
C PRO A 1064 39.21 1.61 22.10
N GLN A 1065 38.38 0.60 21.78
CA GLN A 1065 38.28 -0.01 20.46
C GLN A 1065 37.17 0.63 19.59
N VAL A 1066 36.44 1.59 20.14
CA VAL A 1066 35.32 2.28 19.48
C VAL A 1066 35.80 3.65 18.99
N PRO A 1067 35.63 3.97 17.69
CA PRO A 1067 36.06 5.25 17.13
C PRO A 1067 35.28 6.42 17.75
N LYS A 1068 35.96 7.54 17.98
CA LYS A 1068 35.31 8.79 18.44
C LYS A 1068 34.43 9.34 17.31
N SER A 1069 33.16 9.60 17.61
CA SER A 1069 32.27 10.31 16.68
C SER A 1069 32.52 11.83 16.71
N GLU A 1070 32.36 12.52 15.57
CA GLU A 1070 32.52 13.98 15.48
C GLU A 1070 31.37 14.78 16.13
N LYS A 1071 30.22 14.14 16.39
CA LYS A 1071 29.07 14.74 17.09
C LYS A 1071 28.37 13.69 17.97
N GLY A 1072 28.67 13.68 19.27
CA GLY A 1072 28.03 12.81 20.26
C GLY A 1072 28.83 12.66 21.56
N ALA A 1073 28.28 11.92 22.53
CA ALA A 1073 29.02 11.54 23.74
C ALA A 1073 30.27 10.71 23.39
N ALA A 1074 31.34 10.83 24.17
CA ALA A 1074 32.53 10.03 23.94
C ALA A 1074 32.21 8.54 24.19
N PRO A 1075 32.84 7.59 23.47
CA PRO A 1075 32.57 6.16 23.67
C PRO A 1075 32.76 5.67 25.12
N LEU A 1076 33.61 6.36 25.90
CA LEU A 1076 33.81 6.11 27.34
C LEU A 1076 32.56 6.42 28.19
N ASP A 1077 31.67 7.27 27.70
CA ASP A 1077 30.49 7.77 28.42
C ASP A 1077 29.19 7.07 27.97
N TYR A 1078 29.26 6.13 27.02
CA TYR A 1078 28.09 5.41 26.49
C TYR A 1078 27.34 4.58 27.55
N PHE A 1079 28.06 4.08 28.56
CA PHE A 1079 27.49 3.37 29.69
C PHE A 1079 27.97 4.01 30.99
N ASN A 1080 27.09 4.83 31.58
CA ASN A 1080 27.33 5.54 32.83
C ASN A 1080 26.07 5.58 33.71
N TRP A 1081 25.21 4.58 33.56
CA TRP A 1081 23.90 4.52 34.20
C TRP A 1081 24.02 4.32 35.72
N ALA A 1082 25.07 3.66 36.21
CA ALA A 1082 25.24 3.45 37.65
C ALA A 1082 25.37 4.77 38.43
N GLU A 1083 26.09 5.76 37.90
CA GLU A 1083 26.23 7.09 38.51
C GLU A 1083 25.07 8.01 38.15
N GLU A 1084 24.57 7.95 36.91
CA GLU A 1084 23.43 8.77 36.50
C GLU A 1084 22.15 8.43 37.29
N LEU A 1085 21.84 7.15 37.47
CA LEU A 1085 20.68 6.71 38.25
C LEU A 1085 20.81 7.11 39.72
N LYS A 1086 22.02 7.05 40.28
CA LYS A 1086 22.31 7.52 41.65
C LYS A 1086 22.07 9.01 41.80
N ARG A 1087 22.46 9.81 40.79
CA ARG A 1087 22.26 11.27 40.75
C ARG A 1087 20.79 11.65 40.69
N ILE A 1088 19.98 10.95 39.88
CA ILE A 1088 18.56 11.29 39.70
C ILE A 1088 17.63 10.63 40.72
N ARG A 1089 18.08 9.59 41.45
CA ARG A 1089 17.28 8.88 42.46
C ARG A 1089 16.56 9.81 43.46
N PRO A 1090 17.19 10.87 44.03
CA PRO A 1090 16.51 11.78 44.93
C PRO A 1090 15.42 12.64 44.25
N SER A 1091 15.56 12.92 42.95
CA SER A 1091 14.63 13.77 42.20
C SER A 1091 13.41 13.02 41.64
N ILE A 1092 13.40 11.69 41.68
CA ILE A 1092 12.24 10.89 41.26
C ILE A 1092 11.10 11.12 42.26
N GLN A 1093 10.00 11.68 41.76
CA GLN A 1093 8.87 12.09 42.58
C GLN A 1093 7.86 10.96 42.76
N ASN A 1094 7.55 10.24 41.69
CA ASN A 1094 6.51 9.21 41.62
C ASN A 1094 6.79 8.23 40.47
N LEU A 1095 5.97 7.19 40.34
CA LEU A 1095 6.07 6.15 39.32
C LEU A 1095 5.99 6.71 37.90
N GLU A 1096 5.13 7.70 37.65
CA GLU A 1096 4.94 8.31 36.33
C GLU A 1096 6.19 9.08 35.88
N HIS A 1097 6.81 9.84 36.79
CA HIS A 1097 8.08 10.52 36.53
C HIS A 1097 9.18 9.51 36.20
N TRP A 1098 9.19 8.35 36.86
CA TRP A 1098 10.13 7.27 36.53
C TRP A 1098 9.88 6.67 35.14
N ASP A 1099 8.64 6.29 34.83
CA ASP A 1099 8.30 5.69 33.54
C ASP A 1099 8.63 6.65 32.37
N GLN A 1100 8.49 7.96 32.57
CA GLN A 1100 8.90 8.97 31.60
C GLN A 1100 10.42 8.98 31.38
N ILE A 1101 11.21 9.00 32.46
CA ILE A 1101 12.68 8.95 32.37
C ILE A 1101 13.13 7.66 31.67
N GLU A 1102 12.56 6.52 32.06
CA GLU A 1102 12.91 5.21 31.50
C GLU A 1102 12.60 5.12 30.00
N SER A 1103 11.39 5.52 29.59
CA SER A 1103 10.94 5.40 28.20
C SER A 1103 11.48 6.48 27.26
N GLN A 1104 11.77 7.70 27.74
CA GLN A 1104 12.20 8.82 26.89
C GLN A 1104 13.72 9.03 26.91
N THR A 1105 14.41 8.58 27.95
CA THR A 1105 15.85 8.81 28.10
C THR A 1105 16.62 7.51 28.13
N ILE A 1106 16.30 6.60 29.04
CA ILE A 1106 17.13 5.40 29.29
C ILE A 1106 17.03 4.39 28.15
N ALA A 1107 15.83 3.91 27.84
CA ALA A 1107 15.61 2.86 26.85
C ALA A 1107 16.02 3.28 25.42
N PRO A 1108 15.68 4.49 24.92
CA PRO A 1108 16.11 4.92 23.59
C PRO A 1108 17.63 5.04 23.49
N HIS A 1109 18.28 5.62 24.50
CA HIS A 1109 19.73 5.77 24.52
C HIS A 1109 20.43 4.41 24.57
N ALA A 1110 20.01 3.51 25.46
CA ALA A 1110 20.57 2.17 25.56
C ALA A 1110 20.41 1.40 24.24
N ASN A 1111 19.21 1.41 23.63
CA ASN A 1111 18.96 0.74 22.36
C ASN A 1111 19.82 1.31 21.22
N GLN A 1112 19.93 2.64 21.13
CA GLN A 1112 20.76 3.30 20.12
C GLN A 1112 22.24 2.89 20.26
N VAL A 1113 22.77 2.93 21.49
CA VAL A 1113 24.16 2.53 21.79
C VAL A 1113 24.38 1.05 21.49
N PHE A 1114 23.47 0.16 21.91
CA PHE A 1114 23.59 -1.28 21.63
C PHE A 1114 23.56 -1.59 20.13
N GLN A 1115 22.70 -0.93 19.36
CA GLN A 1115 22.66 -1.10 17.90
C GLN A 1115 23.94 -0.60 17.24
N LEU A 1116 24.45 0.56 17.67
CA LEU A 1116 25.69 1.13 17.15
C LEU A 1116 26.88 0.20 17.40
N LEU A 1117 27.04 -0.28 18.63
CA LEU A 1117 28.15 -1.16 19.00
C LEU A 1117 28.03 -2.55 18.38
N THR A 1118 26.82 -3.11 18.29
CA THR A 1118 26.61 -4.41 17.61
C THR A 1118 26.98 -4.33 16.12
N ARG A 1119 26.65 -3.23 15.43
CA ARG A 1119 27.10 -3.02 14.05
C ARG A 1119 28.62 -2.82 13.94
N HIS A 1120 29.23 -2.15 14.92
CA HIS A 1120 30.68 -1.87 14.91
C HIS A 1120 31.54 -3.13 15.11
N PHE A 1121 31.08 -4.06 15.94
CA PHE A 1121 31.78 -5.30 16.21
C PHE A 1121 31.41 -6.45 15.26
N ALA A 1122 30.31 -6.35 14.50
CA ALA A 1122 29.89 -7.36 13.54
C ALA A 1122 31.01 -7.72 12.53
N GLY A 1123 31.33 -9.01 12.43
CA GLY A 1123 32.34 -9.53 11.51
C GLY A 1123 33.77 -9.51 12.05
N LYS A 1124 33.98 -9.13 13.32
CA LYS A 1124 35.28 -9.17 14.02
C LYS A 1124 35.26 -10.28 15.09
N GLN A 1125 35.69 -11.48 14.71
CA GLN A 1125 35.41 -12.71 15.46
C GLN A 1125 35.73 -12.67 16.97
N GLU A 1126 36.88 -12.11 17.38
CA GLU A 1126 37.29 -12.03 18.79
C GLU A 1126 36.58 -10.88 19.53
N GLU A 1127 36.55 -9.68 18.94
CA GLU A 1127 35.94 -8.50 19.54
C GLU A 1127 34.41 -8.59 19.64
N GLU A 1128 33.76 -9.24 18.67
CA GLU A 1128 32.33 -9.56 18.67
C GLU A 1128 31.98 -10.47 19.85
N GLN A 1129 32.77 -11.52 20.08
CA GLN A 1129 32.57 -12.43 21.21
C GLN A 1129 32.76 -11.73 22.57
N ILE A 1130 33.75 -10.84 22.70
CA ILE A 1130 33.98 -10.05 23.92
C ILE A 1130 32.82 -9.08 24.16
N TRP A 1131 32.33 -8.42 23.10
CA TRP A 1131 31.17 -7.52 23.15
C TRP A 1131 29.89 -8.24 23.60
N GLU A 1132 29.57 -9.36 22.96
CA GLU A 1132 28.37 -10.16 23.29
C GLU A 1132 28.43 -10.69 24.73
N SER A 1133 29.58 -11.24 25.13
CA SER A 1133 29.80 -11.72 26.50
C SER A 1133 29.69 -10.62 27.56
N TRP A 1134 30.14 -9.40 27.26
CA TRP A 1134 29.93 -8.26 28.16
C TRP A 1134 28.47 -7.83 28.22
N ARG A 1135 27.80 -7.70 27.06
CA ARG A 1135 26.38 -7.31 26.96
C ARG A 1135 25.49 -8.26 27.75
N ASP A 1136 25.71 -9.56 27.60
CA ASP A 1136 24.89 -10.60 28.25
C ASP A 1136 25.05 -10.60 29.78
N ARG A 1137 26.16 -10.08 30.31
CA ARG A 1137 26.34 -9.82 31.75
C ARG A 1137 25.76 -8.48 32.18
N TYR A 1138 25.88 -7.43 31.36
CA TYR A 1138 25.47 -6.07 31.70
C TYR A 1138 23.95 -5.87 31.70
N VAL A 1139 23.26 -6.35 30.66
CA VAL A 1139 21.81 -6.11 30.50
C VAL A 1139 21.00 -6.62 31.69
N PRO A 1140 21.18 -7.87 32.19
CA PRO A 1140 20.42 -8.35 33.35
C PRO A 1140 20.63 -7.50 34.61
N GLU A 1141 21.86 -7.05 34.87
CA GLU A 1141 22.20 -6.25 36.05
C GLU A 1141 21.63 -4.82 35.96
N LEU A 1142 21.66 -4.21 34.77
CA LEU A 1142 21.02 -2.91 34.51
C LEU A 1142 19.49 -3.01 34.65
N VAL A 1143 18.87 -4.03 34.06
CA VAL A 1143 17.41 -4.25 34.18
C VAL A 1143 17.01 -4.44 35.64
N SER A 1144 17.81 -5.18 36.42
CA SER A 1144 17.59 -5.34 37.86
C SER A 1144 17.68 -4.00 38.61
N LEU A 1145 18.64 -3.12 38.26
CA LEU A 1145 18.76 -1.78 38.84
C LEU A 1145 17.56 -0.88 38.48
N LEU A 1146 17.10 -0.91 37.22
CA LEU A 1146 15.91 -0.17 36.78
C LEU A 1146 14.64 -0.64 37.50
N LYS A 1147 14.49 -1.95 37.75
CA LYS A 1147 13.38 -2.50 38.56
C LYS A 1147 13.37 -1.96 39.98
N VAL A 1148 14.53 -1.83 40.62
CA VAL A 1148 14.64 -1.25 41.97
C VAL A 1148 14.17 0.20 41.97
N MET A 1149 14.57 1.00 40.98
CA MET A 1149 14.15 2.39 40.84
C MET A 1149 12.63 2.52 40.64
N ARG A 1150 12.05 1.65 39.79
CA ARG A 1150 10.60 1.54 39.61
C ARG A 1150 9.88 1.19 40.91
N MET A 1151 10.40 0.24 41.70
CA MET A 1151 9.83 -0.16 42.99
C MET A 1151 9.82 1.02 43.99
N GLU A 1152 10.93 1.75 44.13
CA GLU A 1152 10.99 2.94 45.00
C GLU A 1152 10.00 4.03 44.54
N ALA A 1153 9.87 4.24 43.23
CA ALA A 1153 8.91 5.18 42.67
C ALA A 1153 7.45 4.73 42.92
N ALA A 1154 7.15 3.44 42.80
CA ALA A 1154 5.85 2.85 43.11
C ALA A 1154 5.50 3.00 44.60
N GLN A 1155 6.46 2.83 45.51
CA GLN A 1155 6.27 3.06 46.95
C GLN A 1155 5.94 4.53 47.26
N LYS A 1156 6.60 5.49 46.60
CA LYS A 1156 6.28 6.93 46.72
C LYS A 1156 4.85 7.22 46.25
N SER A 1157 4.44 6.66 45.10
CA SER A 1157 3.06 6.76 44.62
C SER A 1157 2.05 6.13 45.59
N ALA A 1158 2.37 4.95 46.14
CA ALA A 1158 1.50 4.23 47.08
C ALA A 1158 1.23 5.05 48.35
N LYS A 1159 2.28 5.69 48.90
CA LYS A 1159 2.15 6.57 50.07
C LYS A 1159 1.23 7.76 49.79
N LYS A 1160 1.38 8.41 48.63
CA LYS A 1160 0.54 9.54 48.22
C LYS A 1160 -0.93 9.13 48.03
N ILE A 1161 -1.16 7.97 47.41
CA ILE A 1161 -2.51 7.41 47.25
C ILE A 1161 -3.14 7.03 48.59
N ALA A 1162 -2.36 6.51 49.55
CA ALA A 1162 -2.85 6.21 50.89
C ALA A 1162 -3.30 7.49 51.65
N GLU A 1163 -2.59 8.60 51.48
CA GLU A 1163 -2.98 9.90 52.05
C GLU A 1163 -4.30 10.40 51.48
N ILE A 1164 -4.48 10.30 50.16
CA ILE A 1164 -5.74 10.69 49.50
C ILE A 1164 -6.89 9.76 49.89
N ARG A 1165 -6.63 8.44 49.93
CA ARG A 1165 -7.59 7.41 50.36
C ARG A 1165 -8.14 7.71 51.75
N LYS A 1166 -7.26 8.07 52.69
CA LYS A 1166 -7.65 8.42 54.08
C LYS A 1166 -8.63 9.61 54.15
N LEU A 1167 -8.51 10.58 53.24
CA LEU A 1167 -9.40 11.73 53.20
C LEU A 1167 -10.79 11.35 52.67
N ILE A 1168 -10.84 10.63 51.55
CA ILE A 1168 -12.11 10.32 50.88
C ILE A 1168 -12.90 9.18 51.54
N ASP A 1169 -12.24 8.25 52.23
CA ASP A 1169 -12.91 7.09 52.84
C ASP A 1169 -13.93 7.49 53.93
N SER A 1170 -13.77 8.68 54.52
CA SER A 1170 -14.74 9.27 55.46
C SER A 1170 -16.09 9.60 54.82
N LEU A 1171 -16.11 9.82 53.50
CA LEU A 1171 -17.28 10.20 52.70
C LEU A 1171 -17.78 9.06 51.80
N ILE A 1172 -17.11 7.90 51.83
CA ILE A 1172 -17.45 6.70 51.07
C ILE A 1172 -18.14 5.67 52.00
N PRO A 1173 -19.20 4.96 51.55
CA PRO A 1173 -19.84 3.89 52.32
C PRO A 1173 -18.85 2.79 52.73
N GLU A 1174 -19.02 2.26 53.93
CA GLU A 1174 -18.11 1.26 54.51
C GLU A 1174 -17.92 0.03 53.62
N SER A 1175 -18.99 -0.43 52.95
CA SER A 1175 -18.97 -1.55 52.01
C SER A 1175 -18.09 -1.35 50.78
N LYS A 1176 -17.63 -0.11 50.51
CA LYS A 1176 -16.80 0.26 49.35
C LYS A 1176 -15.43 0.83 49.73
N ARG A 1177 -15.10 0.91 51.03
CA ARG A 1177 -13.79 1.44 51.49
C ARG A 1177 -12.62 0.53 51.13
N GLU A 1178 -12.83 -0.78 51.01
CA GLU A 1178 -11.76 -1.73 50.65
C GLU A 1178 -11.58 -1.92 49.14
N GLU A 1179 -12.40 -1.26 48.31
CA GLU A 1179 -12.28 -1.36 46.85
C GLU A 1179 -10.98 -0.70 46.33
N PRO A 1180 -10.51 -1.09 45.14
CA PRO A 1180 -9.39 -0.41 44.47
C PRO A 1180 -9.65 1.09 44.32
N PHE A 1181 -8.62 1.91 44.49
CA PHE A 1181 -8.73 3.37 44.49
C PHE A 1181 -9.22 3.90 43.14
N ALA A 1182 -8.82 3.26 42.04
CA ALA A 1182 -9.28 3.58 40.69
C ALA A 1182 -10.82 3.47 40.58
N ARG A 1183 -11.42 2.45 41.18
CA ARG A 1183 -12.88 2.28 41.22
C ARG A 1183 -13.54 3.42 41.98
N LYS A 1184 -13.02 3.77 43.16
CA LYS A 1184 -13.53 4.89 43.96
C LYS A 1184 -13.45 6.22 43.20
N ALA A 1185 -12.32 6.50 42.54
CA ALA A 1185 -12.11 7.73 41.78
C ALA A 1185 -13.07 7.83 40.59
N ILE A 1186 -13.21 6.76 39.79
CA ILE A 1186 -14.17 6.71 38.68
C ILE A 1186 -15.60 6.86 39.18
N TRP A 1187 -15.97 6.16 40.26
CA TRP A 1187 -17.31 6.24 40.85
C TRP A 1187 -17.64 7.62 41.39
N ALA A 1188 -16.67 8.29 42.02
CA ALA A 1188 -16.82 9.66 42.51
C ALA A 1188 -17.17 10.63 41.38
N VAL A 1189 -16.48 10.53 40.24
CA VAL A 1189 -16.76 11.35 39.06
C VAL A 1189 -18.10 10.93 38.44
N ALA A 1190 -18.33 9.64 38.17
CA ALA A 1190 -19.56 9.14 37.54
C ALA A 1190 -20.84 9.44 38.34
N SER A 1191 -20.72 9.67 39.65
CA SER A 1191 -21.84 10.01 40.54
C SER A 1191 -22.25 11.48 40.48
N ILE A 1192 -21.45 12.37 39.88
CA ILE A 1192 -21.77 13.81 39.84
C ILE A 1192 -22.95 14.07 38.90
N PRO A 1193 -24.03 14.73 39.38
CA PRO A 1193 -25.11 15.16 38.51
C PRO A 1193 -24.61 16.05 37.35
N GLY A 1194 -25.06 15.75 36.14
CA GLY A 1194 -24.65 16.46 34.91
C GLY A 1194 -23.51 15.80 34.14
N ILE A 1195 -22.77 14.85 34.74
CA ILE A 1195 -21.81 14.03 34.00
C ILE A 1195 -22.56 12.88 33.32
N THR A 1196 -22.38 12.77 32.01
CA THR A 1196 -23.07 11.78 31.19
C THR A 1196 -22.27 10.49 31.08
N CYS A 1197 -20.96 10.60 30.81
CA CYS A 1197 -20.09 9.44 30.65
C CYS A 1197 -18.63 9.76 31.05
N VAL A 1198 -18.01 8.85 31.80
CA VAL A 1198 -16.60 8.88 32.21
C VAL A 1198 -15.77 8.03 31.25
N LEU A 1199 -14.90 8.67 30.48
CA LEU A 1199 -14.05 8.02 29.49
C LEU A 1199 -12.76 7.51 30.14
N ASN A 1200 -12.60 6.20 30.23
CA ASN A 1200 -11.42 5.58 30.82
C ASN A 1200 -10.57 4.84 29.79
N GLY A 1201 -9.25 5.00 29.86
CA GLY A 1201 -8.29 4.33 28.98
C GLY A 1201 -8.03 2.89 29.41
N MET A 1202 -8.91 1.97 29.02
CA MET A 1202 -8.89 0.57 29.47
C MET A 1202 -8.11 -0.33 28.51
N ARG A 1203 -6.79 -0.12 28.41
CA ARG A 1203 -5.95 -0.75 27.36
C ARG A 1203 -5.69 -2.24 27.54
N HIS A 1204 -6.05 -2.81 28.69
CA HIS A 1204 -5.83 -4.22 29.00
C HIS A 1204 -7.14 -4.83 29.50
N PRO A 1205 -7.50 -6.08 29.14
CA PRO A 1205 -8.75 -6.71 29.54
C PRO A 1205 -9.03 -6.71 31.05
N VAL A 1206 -7.98 -6.68 31.89
CA VAL A 1206 -8.09 -6.61 33.35
C VAL A 1206 -8.66 -5.26 33.83
N TYR A 1207 -8.34 -4.16 33.15
CA TYR A 1207 -8.83 -2.82 33.53
C TYR A 1207 -10.29 -2.59 33.15
N ILE A 1208 -10.81 -3.43 32.24
CA ILE A 1208 -12.24 -3.45 31.90
C ILE A 1208 -13.06 -3.83 33.12
N ASP A 1209 -12.64 -4.86 33.85
CA ASP A 1209 -13.38 -5.35 35.01
C ASP A 1209 -13.48 -4.28 36.11
N ASP A 1210 -12.40 -3.53 36.34
CA ASP A 1210 -12.39 -2.42 37.30
C ASP A 1210 -13.35 -1.29 36.93
N SER A 1211 -13.39 -0.93 35.66
CA SER A 1211 -14.19 0.22 35.21
C SER A 1211 -15.67 -0.13 35.08
N ILE A 1212 -15.98 -1.28 34.49
CA ILE A 1212 -17.35 -1.75 34.26
C ILE A 1212 -18.07 -2.09 35.56
N THR A 1213 -17.34 -2.51 36.60
CA THR A 1213 -17.93 -2.76 37.94
C THR A 1213 -18.66 -1.53 38.49
N ILE A 1214 -18.25 -0.32 38.11
CA ILE A 1214 -18.90 0.93 38.54
C ILE A 1214 -20.33 1.06 37.99
N LEU A 1215 -20.63 0.47 36.83
CA LEU A 1215 -21.99 0.47 36.27
C LEU A 1215 -23.01 -0.27 37.15
N LYS A 1216 -22.54 -1.01 38.16
CA LYS A 1216 -23.38 -1.76 39.12
C LYS A 1216 -23.65 -0.97 40.40
N TRP A 1217 -22.90 0.10 40.64
CA TRP A 1217 -22.95 0.82 41.91
C TRP A 1217 -23.94 1.97 41.79
N GLU A 1218 -24.78 2.12 42.81
CA GLU A 1218 -25.63 3.30 42.95
C GLU A 1218 -24.76 4.57 43.02
N PRO A 1219 -25.16 5.70 42.43
CA PRO A 1219 -24.46 6.97 42.59
C PRO A 1219 -24.29 7.34 44.07
N LEU A 1220 -23.14 7.92 44.40
CA LEU A 1220 -22.91 8.48 45.72
C LEU A 1220 -23.97 9.54 46.05
N ALA A 1221 -24.40 9.58 47.32
CA ALA A 1221 -25.39 10.54 47.78
C ALA A 1221 -24.85 11.98 47.85
N GLN A 1222 -23.56 12.15 48.18
CA GLN A 1222 -22.91 13.47 48.32
C GLN A 1222 -21.56 13.53 47.59
N PRO A 1223 -21.53 13.31 46.27
CA PRO A 1223 -20.28 13.22 45.51
C PRO A 1223 -19.51 14.55 45.50
N ARG A 1224 -20.22 15.69 45.57
CA ARG A 1224 -19.62 17.03 45.64
C ARG A 1224 -18.68 17.22 46.84
N ALA A 1225 -19.00 16.64 47.99
CA ALA A 1225 -18.18 16.75 49.19
C ALA A 1225 -16.76 16.16 49.00
N LEU A 1226 -16.61 15.14 48.15
CA LEU A 1226 -15.31 14.54 47.81
C LEU A 1226 -14.39 15.52 47.07
N PHE A 1227 -14.95 16.34 46.19
CA PHE A 1227 -14.17 17.33 45.44
C PHE A 1227 -13.86 18.55 46.33
N GLU A 1228 -14.78 18.95 47.19
CA GLU A 1228 -14.57 20.07 48.12
C GLU A 1228 -13.48 19.74 49.15
N ILE A 1229 -13.48 18.55 49.76
CA ILE A 1229 -12.47 18.15 50.75
C ILE A 1229 -11.06 18.09 50.13
N ILE A 1230 -10.94 17.58 48.90
CA ILE A 1230 -9.66 17.53 48.19
C ILE A 1230 -9.22 18.94 47.78
N HIS A 1231 -10.14 19.77 47.28
CA HIS A 1231 -9.84 21.14 46.86
C HIS A 1231 -9.36 22.02 48.03
N THR A 1232 -9.86 21.80 49.24
CA THR A 1232 -9.42 22.52 50.44
C THR A 1232 -8.22 21.88 51.15
N SER A 1233 -7.88 20.63 50.82
CA SER A 1233 -6.73 19.95 51.42
C SER A 1233 -5.42 20.49 50.85
N GLU A 1234 -4.45 20.79 51.70
CA GLU A 1234 -3.09 21.20 51.28
C GLU A 1234 -2.26 20.00 50.81
N ILE A 1235 -2.85 19.01 50.11
CA ILE A 1235 -2.08 17.91 49.53
C ILE A 1235 -1.29 18.45 48.33
N PRO A 1236 0.05 18.45 48.37
CA PRO A 1236 0.89 18.94 47.29
C PRO A 1236 0.87 18.04 46.05
#